data_AF-A0A412YPS8-F1
#
_entry.id   AF-A0A412YPS8-F1
#
_cell.length_a   1.000
_cell.length_b   1.000
_cell.length_c   1.000
_cell.angle_alpha   90.00
_cell.angle_beta   90.00
_cell.angle_gamma   90.00
#
_symmetry.space_group_name_H-M   'P 1'
#
loop_
_entity.id
_entity.type
_entity.pdbx_description
1 polymer ?
#
loop_
_entity_poly.entity_id
_entity_poly.type
_entity_poly.pdbx_seq_one_letter_code
_entity_poly.pdbx_strand_id
1 'polypeptide(L)'
;MSFKKQLFLICGVLAVPFLGLQADDVNVALRKPVTASSQQEKFPASNVTDGVISRKSTWMSAESARPPHMLDINLERYYDINKIVIYTGIPENELTESEKGKAPGFWSMKNFKIQYWDDANWTDLPDTECTENRLDKLEFIFKPTLQTFQIRLVSTDGEPIRINEFEVYGKEKVNMPVPVTINEVQTTVQEPSKTEMQVTITKEVIGKSMKYVAYNQGYYFPGSNISGWLEYSNVNSLRVWTSLNDYVPQSAVLNDERVATLDDFEVCKTELRNNPECNRFIRWEPVLENCRKKQFSTNSMVFEYALKELKRLNIEPVLQINSTDFDGTWSNKWKQWQRFYALAFYAAKTGDVTMYAMHNEPNHRHAGPMKITQYVDAMKIVSDAVYCAVQDVNRLYGKCLKSRFVSPVTAGSNANWWAEVVKNLRIDYRGLPSDRDLLDIFSTHSYNLPAAGYASKVSDIRKIIVENHPMKQSLPIVYTETGRWMNAYLIDKEETMDSPSLFTEWAGEYANNTLNQGYGMWAFKLANTTSGTYPRGIKSGHHFIWQGKRIVEDAYNNVALGKKTSDLTSSHRVTVKTITDGDKTDASMWVSSDTDEEKRLEINLGKSYSLGGAVVYTGSSYGVYTSPDRVKNFSLQYWDGTAWTDIKETMEKNARYAQSFFLFDTPVTTSKVRFVSTDKGSIKVREIKLFDSESVKDIPSSYDISGIQRTGEVVRLFAKGFKNERPLLSTVKSAADNDVDAITCFNPEEMRYYIWLVQRKHFSNNLTLNMKSLDLPTGTRVIAEEVSANAYGEVVWSKEISENGQLSFELPAQSVMLLTIPVRMNALNTLVAVDDVVVKAGRNDKKNFGKAKMMNVEMNASRINGNQVSYVKFDLSGVDRQKINAAIFQIYGNSIVGHPYRFHVYALDNNNWDENTLNWKNAPNLEGKQVRITDVGSTAHVAGEIVVDETVAYHQLDVTELLRNCREQEITFVLIREVRQLGDDSDNGKSCSFGTKESKNGPKLAIW
;
A
#
# COMPACT_ATOMS: atom_id res chain seq x y z
N MET A 1 59.45 -19.38 32.40
CA MET A 1 60.03 -19.97 33.64
C MET A 1 59.61 -19.12 34.85
N SER A 2 59.98 -19.55 36.07
CA SER A 2 59.63 -18.91 37.36
C SER A 2 59.85 -17.39 37.36
N PHE A 3 58.95 -16.50 37.83
CA PHE A 3 58.37 -16.30 39.18
C PHE A 3 59.34 -15.77 40.26
N LYS A 4 58.95 -14.61 40.85
CA LYS A 4 59.02 -14.21 42.29
C LYS A 4 60.34 -13.77 42.96
N LYS A 5 60.47 -12.45 43.22
CA LYS A 5 60.49 -11.73 44.54
C LYS A 5 61.19 -10.35 44.38
N GLN A 6 60.77 -9.17 44.90
CA GLN A 6 59.86 -8.68 45.96
C GLN A 6 60.53 -8.30 47.30
N LEU A 7 60.69 -6.98 47.54
CA LEU A 7 60.64 -6.16 48.79
C LEU A 7 61.07 -4.70 48.36
N PHE A 8 60.34 -3.59 48.58
CA PHE A 8 60.01 -2.86 49.83
C PHE A 8 61.26 -2.44 50.64
N LEU A 9 61.44 -1.24 51.21
CA LEU A 9 60.68 0.02 51.48
C LEU A 9 61.76 1.17 51.46
N ILE A 10 61.60 2.51 51.46
CA ILE A 10 60.57 3.58 51.25
C ILE A 10 61.37 4.94 51.21
N CYS A 11 60.97 6.15 50.77
CA CYS A 11 59.84 6.77 50.06
C CYS A 11 60.35 8.10 49.40
N GLY A 12 59.52 8.84 48.64
CA GLY A 12 59.85 10.19 48.16
C GLY A 12 58.78 10.78 47.21
N VAL A 13 58.35 12.04 47.44
CA VAL A 13 57.17 12.63 46.78
C VAL A 13 57.53 13.53 45.60
N LEU A 14 56.83 13.34 44.46
CA LEU A 14 56.45 14.41 43.54
C LEU A 14 55.06 14.08 42.97
N ALA A 15 54.19 15.08 42.85
CA ALA A 15 52.79 14.88 42.52
C ALA A 15 52.53 14.94 41.00
N VAL A 16 51.69 14.03 40.52
CA VAL A 16 50.96 14.15 39.24
C VAL A 16 49.48 14.05 39.59
N PRO A 17 48.63 15.00 39.15
CA PRO A 17 47.21 14.96 39.48
C PRO A 17 46.53 13.78 38.78
N PHE A 18 45.86 12.93 39.56
CA PHE A 18 44.83 12.04 39.02
C PHE A 18 43.69 12.93 38.50
N LEU A 19 43.57 13.07 37.17
CA LEU A 19 42.32 13.54 36.57
C LEU A 19 41.25 12.51 36.92
N GLY A 20 40.26 12.94 37.70
CA GLY A 20 39.27 12.04 38.26
C GLY A 20 38.40 11.40 37.18
N LEU A 21 38.11 10.11 37.33
CA LEU A 21 36.92 9.55 36.69
C LEU A 21 35.70 10.21 37.32
N GLN A 22 34.84 10.83 36.50
CA GLN A 22 33.46 11.09 36.93
C GLN A 22 32.70 9.77 36.97
N ALA A 23 32.72 9.11 38.13
CA ALA A 23 31.85 7.99 38.44
C ALA A 23 30.45 8.53 38.77
N ASP A 24 29.63 8.74 37.73
CA ASP A 24 28.46 9.61 37.80
C ASP A 24 27.26 9.16 36.93
N ASP A 25 27.38 7.99 36.27
CA ASP A 25 26.47 7.53 35.21
C ASP A 25 25.92 6.12 35.56
N VAL A 26 24.87 6.08 36.37
CA VAL A 26 24.29 4.84 36.94
C VAL A 26 22.94 4.54 36.29
N ASN A 27 22.62 3.26 36.02
CA ASN A 27 21.27 2.86 35.62
C ASN A 27 20.32 2.97 36.85
N VAL A 28 19.49 4.00 36.89
CA VAL A 28 18.55 4.29 37.98
C VAL A 28 17.18 3.62 37.81
N ALA A 29 16.92 2.99 36.65
CA ALA A 29 15.74 2.14 36.43
C ALA A 29 15.91 0.71 36.98
N LEU A 30 17.13 0.28 37.30
CA LEU A 30 17.42 -1.09 37.77
C LEU A 30 16.55 -1.47 38.98
N ARG A 31 15.71 -2.51 38.78
CA ARG A 31 14.73 -3.07 39.72
C ARG A 31 13.63 -2.10 40.18
N LYS A 32 13.32 -1.07 39.40
CA LYS A 32 12.21 -0.16 39.67
C LYS A 32 10.84 -0.79 39.33
N PRO A 33 9.74 -0.29 39.91
CA PRO A 33 8.40 -0.71 39.50
C PRO A 33 8.12 -0.37 38.03
N VAL A 34 7.57 -1.35 37.30
CA VAL A 34 7.15 -1.23 35.90
C VAL A 34 5.71 -1.69 35.73
N THR A 35 4.85 -0.82 35.20
CA THR A 35 3.49 -1.14 34.74
C THR A 35 3.49 -1.30 33.22
N ALA A 36 2.63 -2.14 32.64
CA ALA A 36 2.45 -2.24 31.18
C ALA A 36 0.98 -2.39 30.79
N SER A 37 0.59 -1.90 29.60
CA SER A 37 -0.81 -1.97 29.13
C SER A 37 -1.31 -3.40 28.85
N SER A 38 -0.40 -4.34 28.62
CA SER A 38 -0.66 -5.79 28.65
C SER A 38 0.65 -6.57 28.81
N GLN A 39 0.57 -7.84 29.18
CA GLN A 39 1.72 -8.74 29.19
C GLN A 39 1.32 -10.20 28.93
N GLN A 40 2.27 -11.02 28.48
CA GLN A 40 2.13 -12.48 28.46
C GLN A 40 2.60 -13.06 29.80
N GLU A 41 1.95 -14.13 30.28
CA GLU A 41 2.23 -14.76 31.58
C GLU A 41 3.72 -15.13 31.77
N LYS A 42 4.38 -15.58 30.71
CA LYS A 42 5.80 -16.00 30.71
C LYS A 42 6.79 -14.85 30.50
N PHE A 43 6.30 -13.66 30.16
CA PHE A 43 7.10 -12.51 29.75
C PHE A 43 6.57 -11.20 30.39
N PRO A 44 6.61 -11.09 31.73
CA PRO A 44 6.06 -9.95 32.46
C PRO A 44 6.87 -8.66 32.30
N ALA A 45 6.21 -7.52 32.55
CA ALA A 45 6.79 -6.17 32.46
C ALA A 45 8.03 -5.97 33.35
N SER A 46 8.08 -6.64 34.51
CA SER A 46 9.18 -6.58 35.49
C SER A 46 10.55 -6.97 34.93
N ASN A 47 10.58 -7.76 33.85
CA ASN A 47 11.82 -8.20 33.22
C ASN A 47 12.60 -7.04 32.58
N VAL A 48 11.91 -5.94 32.21
CA VAL A 48 12.48 -4.80 31.47
C VAL A 48 13.43 -3.94 32.32
N THR A 49 13.53 -4.22 33.61
CA THR A 49 14.42 -3.53 34.54
C THR A 49 15.17 -4.52 35.46
N ASP A 50 15.33 -5.79 35.05
CA ASP A 50 15.99 -6.80 35.89
C ASP A 50 17.52 -6.82 35.72
N GLY A 51 18.03 -6.21 34.64
CA GLY A 51 19.44 -6.17 34.25
C GLY A 51 19.89 -7.30 33.33
N VAL A 52 18.98 -8.08 32.71
CA VAL A 52 19.27 -9.32 31.97
C VAL A 52 18.81 -9.25 30.52
N ILE A 53 19.70 -8.79 29.64
CA ILE A 53 19.45 -8.73 28.19
C ILE A 53 19.46 -10.15 27.57
N SER A 54 18.30 -10.80 27.48
CA SER A 54 18.13 -12.13 26.86
C SER A 54 16.69 -12.36 26.40
N ARG A 55 16.45 -13.15 25.35
CA ARG A 55 15.10 -13.61 24.93
C ARG A 55 14.35 -14.40 26.02
N LYS A 56 15.01 -14.72 27.14
CA LYS A 56 14.47 -15.37 28.35
C LYS A 56 14.06 -14.38 29.46
N SER A 57 14.69 -13.21 29.56
CA SER A 57 14.23 -12.07 30.38
C SER A 57 13.79 -10.97 29.41
N THR A 58 12.50 -11.01 29.09
CA THR A 58 11.86 -10.04 28.20
C THR A 58 10.44 -9.82 28.67
N TRP A 59 9.94 -8.59 28.56
CA TRP A 59 8.51 -8.34 28.49
C TRP A 59 8.00 -8.61 27.08
N MET A 60 6.85 -9.26 26.97
CA MET A 60 6.06 -9.28 25.74
C MET A 60 4.65 -8.79 26.03
N SER A 61 4.12 -7.88 25.21
CA SER A 61 2.69 -7.55 25.24
C SER A 61 1.85 -8.77 24.89
N ALA A 62 0.59 -8.83 25.36
CA ALA A 62 -0.27 -9.98 25.13
C ALA A 62 -0.50 -10.24 23.63
N GLU A 63 -0.67 -11.52 23.24
CA GLU A 63 -0.76 -11.91 21.82
C GLU A 63 -1.95 -11.28 21.08
N SER A 64 -3.03 -10.97 21.80
CA SER A 64 -4.23 -10.30 21.30
C SER A 64 -4.25 -8.78 21.55
N ALA A 65 -3.22 -8.22 22.18
CA ALA A 65 -3.16 -6.78 22.44
C ALA A 65 -2.86 -6.01 21.15
N ARG A 66 -3.53 -4.87 20.99
CA ARG A 66 -3.29 -3.90 19.91
C ARG A 66 -2.63 -2.63 20.45
N PRO A 67 -1.97 -1.83 19.60
CA PRO A 67 -1.34 -0.59 20.01
C PRO A 67 -2.36 0.45 20.53
N PRO A 68 -1.95 1.37 21.42
CA PRO A 68 -0.58 1.56 21.90
C PRO A 68 -0.16 0.52 22.96
N HIS A 69 1.02 -0.07 22.75
CA HIS A 69 1.70 -0.87 23.77
C HIS A 69 2.47 0.10 24.66
N MET A 70 2.02 0.26 25.91
CA MET A 70 2.60 1.20 26.87
C MET A 70 3.36 0.45 27.95
N LEU A 71 4.50 1.01 28.38
CA LEU A 71 5.30 0.53 29.50
C LEU A 71 5.79 1.72 30.31
N ASP A 72 5.44 1.76 31.58
CA ASP A 72 5.63 2.89 32.50
C ASP A 72 6.63 2.49 33.59
N ILE A 73 7.76 3.20 33.67
CA ILE A 73 8.81 2.99 34.66
C ILE A 73 8.71 4.10 35.71
N ASN A 74 8.44 3.72 36.96
CA ASN A 74 8.40 4.63 38.08
C ASN A 74 9.77 4.63 38.79
N LEU A 75 10.53 5.72 38.66
CA LEU A 75 11.86 5.85 39.27
C LEU A 75 11.79 6.12 40.79
N GLU A 76 10.60 6.33 41.38
CA GLU A 76 10.32 6.59 42.81
C GLU A 76 10.93 7.89 43.39
N ARG A 77 11.81 8.55 42.63
CA ARG A 77 12.51 9.80 42.95
C ARG A 77 12.70 10.61 41.66
N TYR A 78 12.90 11.92 41.79
CA TYR A 78 13.27 12.76 40.66
C TYR A 78 14.74 12.52 40.31
N TYR A 79 15.04 12.34 39.04
CA TYR A 79 16.39 12.24 38.50
C TYR A 79 16.62 13.32 37.43
N ASP A 80 17.84 13.85 37.39
CA ASP A 80 18.37 14.57 36.24
C ASP A 80 19.02 13.53 35.30
N ILE A 81 18.26 13.17 34.26
CA ILE A 81 18.50 12.06 33.32
C ILE A 81 19.27 12.59 32.11
N ASN A 82 20.38 11.93 31.77
CA ASN A 82 21.25 12.32 30.66
C ASN A 82 21.17 11.36 29.46
N LYS A 83 20.68 10.13 29.66
CA LYS A 83 20.65 9.08 28.64
C LYS A 83 19.61 8.01 28.97
N ILE A 84 19.02 7.41 27.93
CA ILE A 84 18.21 6.18 28.01
C ILE A 84 18.76 5.17 27.01
N VAL A 85 18.78 3.89 27.38
CA VAL A 85 19.17 2.77 26.52
C VAL A 85 18.06 1.73 26.50
N ILE A 86 17.68 1.22 25.34
CA ILE A 86 16.61 0.22 25.18
C ILE A 86 17.15 -0.98 24.42
N TYR A 87 16.95 -2.19 24.96
CA TYR A 87 17.24 -3.45 24.28
C TYR A 87 15.95 -4.15 23.88
N THR A 88 15.86 -4.61 22.64
CA THR A 88 14.61 -5.12 22.05
C THR A 88 14.89 -6.24 21.04
N GLY A 89 13.88 -7.07 20.76
CA GLY A 89 14.02 -8.17 19.81
C GLY A 89 14.67 -9.40 20.42
N ILE A 90 15.56 -10.04 19.67
CA ILE A 90 16.31 -11.23 20.08
C ILE A 90 17.79 -10.93 19.88
N PRO A 91 18.64 -11.02 20.92
CA PRO A 91 20.08 -10.80 20.81
C PRO A 91 20.72 -11.68 19.73
N GLU A 92 21.69 -11.14 18.98
CA GLU A 92 22.31 -11.83 17.84
C GLU A 92 22.90 -13.21 18.21
N ASN A 93 23.46 -13.33 19.41
CA ASN A 93 24.02 -14.56 19.96
C ASN A 93 22.97 -15.62 20.39
N GLU A 94 21.68 -15.28 20.36
CA GLU A 94 20.57 -16.17 20.72
C GLU A 94 19.66 -16.55 19.53
N LEU A 95 20.02 -16.15 18.30
CA LEU A 95 19.31 -16.51 17.07
C LEU A 95 19.63 -17.94 16.62
N THR A 96 18.60 -18.73 16.33
CA THR A 96 18.73 -20.03 15.65
C THR A 96 19.06 -19.87 14.15
N GLU A 97 19.56 -20.91 13.48
CA GLU A 97 19.94 -20.85 12.06
C GLU A 97 18.75 -20.46 11.14
N SER A 98 17.52 -20.86 11.48
CA SER A 98 16.31 -20.47 10.74
C SER A 98 15.92 -19.00 11.00
N GLU A 99 16.08 -18.50 12.22
CA GLU A 99 15.86 -17.09 12.57
C GLU A 99 16.89 -16.15 11.93
N LYS A 100 18.17 -16.56 11.83
CA LYS A 100 19.23 -15.81 11.11
C LYS A 100 18.91 -15.56 9.64
N GLY A 101 17.95 -16.30 9.07
CA GLY A 101 17.46 -16.09 7.71
C GLY A 101 16.50 -14.92 7.52
N LYS A 102 16.13 -14.18 8.57
CA LYS A 102 15.19 -13.02 8.51
C LYS A 102 15.92 -11.68 8.32
N ALA A 103 15.17 -10.62 8.06
CA ALA A 103 15.73 -9.27 7.91
C ALA A 103 16.43 -8.76 9.21
N PRO A 104 17.46 -7.90 9.13
CA PRO A 104 18.13 -7.34 10.30
C PRO A 104 17.15 -6.68 11.28
N GLY A 105 17.23 -7.09 12.55
CA GLY A 105 16.36 -6.64 13.61
C GLY A 105 14.89 -7.04 13.46
N PHE A 106 14.51 -8.05 12.66
CA PHE A 106 13.10 -8.42 12.37
C PHE A 106 12.18 -8.40 13.60
N TRP A 107 12.68 -8.90 14.74
CA TRP A 107 11.96 -9.01 16.01
C TRP A 107 12.04 -7.79 16.95
N SER A 108 12.89 -6.81 16.66
CA SER A 108 12.96 -5.55 17.43
C SER A 108 11.67 -4.76 17.28
N MET A 109 11.20 -4.14 18.37
CA MET A 109 10.19 -3.07 18.35
C MET A 109 10.57 -2.00 17.32
N LYS A 110 9.59 -1.51 16.54
CA LYS A 110 9.80 -0.66 15.34
C LYS A 110 9.48 0.80 15.58
N ASN A 111 8.32 1.09 16.14
CA ASN A 111 7.72 2.41 16.13
C ASN A 111 7.31 2.82 17.54
N PHE A 112 8.10 3.68 18.18
CA PHE A 112 7.85 4.09 19.56
C PHE A 112 8.34 5.51 19.82
N LYS A 113 7.79 6.15 20.85
CA LYS A 113 8.34 7.37 21.44
C LYS A 113 8.42 7.23 22.96
N ILE A 114 9.29 8.00 23.57
CA ILE A 114 9.42 8.10 25.03
C ILE A 114 8.69 9.37 25.48
N GLN A 115 7.91 9.24 26.54
CA GLN A 115 7.25 10.32 27.25
C GLN A 115 7.83 10.42 28.66
N TYR A 116 7.77 11.62 29.25
CA TYR A 116 8.09 11.84 30.66
C TYR A 116 6.90 12.50 31.37
N TRP A 117 6.83 12.31 32.68
CA TRP A 117 5.88 13.07 33.50
C TRP A 117 6.46 14.45 33.83
N ASP A 118 5.72 15.52 33.50
CA ASP A 118 6.11 16.93 33.67
C ASP A 118 5.48 17.62 34.90
N ASP A 119 5.06 16.81 35.88
CA ASP A 119 4.30 17.16 37.08
C ASP A 119 2.82 17.55 36.83
N ALA A 120 2.37 17.62 35.58
CA ALA A 120 0.94 17.78 35.23
C ALA A 120 0.43 16.80 34.16
N ASN A 121 1.27 16.40 33.19
CA ASN A 121 0.91 15.60 32.02
C ASN A 121 2.03 14.61 31.65
N TRP A 122 1.68 13.67 30.77
CA TRP A 122 2.64 12.93 29.97
C TRP A 122 3.04 13.75 28.75
N THR A 123 4.28 14.23 28.72
CA THR A 123 4.82 15.06 27.64
C THR A 123 5.83 14.25 26.81
N ASP A 124 5.69 14.33 25.48
CA ASP A 124 6.56 13.65 24.52
C ASP A 124 8.01 14.19 24.55
N LEU A 125 8.98 13.31 24.28
CA LEU A 125 10.36 13.66 23.96
C LEU A 125 10.57 13.50 22.43
N PRO A 126 10.48 14.58 21.61
CA PRO A 126 10.44 14.43 20.15
C PRO A 126 11.69 13.77 19.55
N ASP A 127 12.86 14.02 20.12
CA ASP A 127 14.14 13.39 19.71
C ASP A 127 14.21 11.87 20.01
N THR A 128 13.17 11.31 20.64
CA THR A 128 13.02 9.87 20.90
C THR A 128 11.98 9.18 20.00
N GLU A 129 11.30 9.92 19.11
CA GLU A 129 10.38 9.31 18.14
C GLU A 129 11.18 8.45 17.16
N CYS A 130 11.10 7.14 17.35
CA CYS A 130 11.73 6.15 16.49
C CYS A 130 10.66 5.50 15.60
N THR A 131 10.94 5.39 14.31
CA THR A 131 10.10 4.67 13.34
C THR A 131 10.95 3.68 12.54
N GLU A 132 10.39 2.52 12.21
CA GLU A 132 11.05 1.43 11.46
C GLU A 132 12.34 0.84 12.07
N ASN A 133 12.52 0.89 13.39
CA ASN A 133 13.76 0.45 14.03
C ASN A 133 14.23 -0.96 13.60
N ARG A 134 15.55 -1.10 13.42
CA ARG A 134 16.26 -2.33 13.00
C ARG A 134 17.42 -2.70 13.91
N LEU A 135 17.63 -1.96 14.99
CA LEU A 135 18.62 -2.24 16.01
C LEU A 135 18.00 -3.08 17.13
N ASP A 136 18.80 -3.93 17.73
CA ASP A 136 18.52 -4.63 18.99
C ASP A 136 18.84 -3.76 20.22
N LYS A 137 19.74 -2.78 20.09
CA LYS A 137 20.03 -1.71 21.07
C LYS A 137 19.79 -0.31 20.49
N LEU A 138 19.09 0.55 21.22
CA LEU A 138 19.01 2.00 20.97
C LEU A 138 19.58 2.81 22.14
N GLU A 139 20.12 3.98 21.87
CA GLU A 139 20.63 4.93 22.88
C GLU A 139 20.20 6.36 22.53
N PHE A 140 19.58 7.04 23.49
CA PHE A 140 19.12 8.43 23.41
C PHE A 140 19.88 9.27 24.44
N ILE A 141 20.35 10.47 24.07
CA ILE A 141 21.18 11.33 24.94
C ILE A 141 20.55 12.73 25.02
N PHE A 142 20.27 13.19 26.24
CA PHE A 142 19.56 14.43 26.52
C PHE A 142 20.52 15.57 26.87
N LYS A 143 20.44 16.69 26.13
CA LYS A 143 21.22 17.92 26.35
C LYS A 143 20.33 19.15 26.09
N PRO A 144 19.82 19.85 27.11
CA PRO A 144 20.03 19.65 28.56
C PRO A 144 19.46 18.32 29.09
N THR A 145 19.83 17.96 30.32
CA THR A 145 19.31 16.78 31.01
C THR A 145 17.80 16.89 31.26
N LEU A 146 17.11 15.76 31.10
CA LEU A 146 15.68 15.63 31.35
C LEU A 146 15.42 15.43 32.86
N GLN A 147 14.44 16.14 33.42
CA GLN A 147 14.11 16.05 34.84
C GLN A 147 12.74 15.43 35.04
N THR A 148 12.67 14.24 35.65
CA THR A 148 11.40 13.55 35.95
C THR A 148 11.61 12.44 36.99
N PHE A 149 10.51 11.86 37.49
CA PHE A 149 10.48 10.60 38.24
C PHE A 149 9.76 9.47 37.51
N GLN A 150 9.19 9.73 36.33
CA GLN A 150 8.39 8.76 35.57
C GLN A 150 8.68 8.85 34.08
N ILE A 151 8.97 7.70 33.47
CA ILE A 151 9.17 7.54 32.03
C ILE A 151 8.13 6.57 31.52
N ARG A 152 7.52 6.87 30.38
CA ARG A 152 6.63 5.97 29.65
C ARG A 152 7.19 5.73 28.25
N LEU A 153 7.30 4.48 27.85
CA LEU A 153 7.40 4.13 26.44
C LEU A 153 6.00 3.96 25.86
N VAL A 154 5.74 4.61 24.73
CA VAL A 154 4.54 4.37 23.92
C VAL A 154 4.99 3.78 22.59
N SER A 155 4.80 2.47 22.41
CA SER A 155 4.94 1.82 21.10
C SER A 155 3.62 1.81 20.36
N THR A 156 3.71 1.99 19.06
CA THR A 156 2.61 1.99 18.10
C THR A 156 2.73 0.84 17.10
N ASP A 157 3.52 -0.18 17.39
CA ASP A 157 3.61 -1.38 16.54
C ASP A 157 2.29 -2.13 16.47
N GLY A 158 1.92 -2.63 15.29
CA GLY A 158 0.69 -3.39 15.06
C GLY A 158 0.81 -4.88 15.36
N GLU A 159 1.88 -5.30 16.03
CA GLU A 159 2.21 -6.69 16.39
C GLU A 159 2.78 -6.71 17.81
N PRO A 160 2.57 -7.79 18.60
CA PRO A 160 3.06 -7.86 19.97
C PRO A 160 4.56 -7.60 20.10
N ILE A 161 4.92 -6.56 20.85
CA ILE A 161 6.30 -6.11 21.00
C ILE A 161 7.06 -6.89 22.07
N ARG A 162 8.39 -6.80 22.01
CA ARG A 162 9.33 -7.37 22.98
C ARG A 162 10.44 -6.41 23.36
N ILE A 163 10.58 -6.18 24.66
CA ILE A 163 11.69 -5.42 25.26
C ILE A 163 12.44 -6.36 26.20
N ASN A 164 13.76 -6.34 26.14
CA ASN A 164 14.63 -7.18 26.99
C ASN A 164 15.04 -6.39 28.25
N GLU A 165 15.51 -5.15 28.11
CA GLU A 165 15.89 -4.25 29.21
C GLU A 165 15.73 -2.77 28.77
N PHE A 166 15.44 -1.87 29.71
CA PHE A 166 15.32 -0.42 29.53
C PHE A 166 16.14 0.28 30.61
N GLU A 167 17.36 0.69 30.28
CA GLU A 167 18.28 1.38 31.19
C GLU A 167 18.04 2.89 31.17
N VAL A 168 17.97 3.52 32.34
CA VAL A 168 17.82 4.97 32.49
C VAL A 168 19.03 5.51 33.22
N TYR A 169 19.81 6.41 32.63
CA TYR A 169 21.04 6.94 33.21
C TYR A 169 20.87 8.40 33.64
N GLY A 170 21.27 8.69 34.88
CA GLY A 170 21.13 10.01 35.49
C GLY A 170 21.56 10.05 36.95
N LYS A 171 21.27 11.18 37.61
CA LYS A 171 21.58 11.41 39.03
C LYS A 171 20.33 11.78 39.81
N GLU A 172 20.20 11.32 41.06
CA GLU A 172 19.06 11.70 41.91
C GLU A 172 19.11 13.19 42.25
N LYS A 173 17.99 13.88 42.04
CA LYS A 173 17.87 15.31 42.30
C LYS A 173 17.55 15.55 43.79
N VAL A 174 18.62 15.64 44.58
CA VAL A 174 18.58 15.88 46.03
C VAL A 174 17.73 17.12 46.36
N ASN A 175 16.95 17.02 47.43
CA ASN A 175 15.99 18.03 47.93
C ASN A 175 14.68 18.21 47.13
N MET A 176 14.40 17.39 46.11
CA MET A 176 13.03 17.27 45.60
C MET A 176 12.11 16.55 46.63
N PRO A 177 10.81 16.87 46.68
CA PRO A 177 9.85 16.09 47.46
C PRO A 177 9.75 14.65 46.94
N VAL A 178 9.28 13.73 47.77
CA VAL A 178 8.88 12.40 47.29
C VAL A 178 7.75 12.59 46.27
N PRO A 179 7.83 12.03 45.06
CA PRO A 179 6.75 12.12 44.08
C PRO A 179 5.45 11.58 44.67
N VAL A 180 4.37 12.35 44.55
CA VAL A 180 3.03 11.85 44.87
C VAL A 180 2.56 11.06 43.66
N THR A 181 2.78 9.74 43.67
CA THR A 181 2.04 8.84 42.79
C THR A 181 0.55 8.98 43.11
N ILE A 182 -0.17 9.73 42.28
CA ILE A 182 -1.61 9.55 42.16
C ILE A 182 -1.78 8.11 41.70
N ASN A 183 -2.30 7.24 42.60
CA ASN A 183 -2.61 5.86 42.25
C ASN A 183 -3.43 5.86 40.98
N GLU A 184 -2.99 5.05 40.01
CA GLU A 184 -3.53 5.03 38.65
C GLU A 184 -5.07 4.98 38.69
N VAL A 185 -5.73 5.78 37.84
CA VAL A 185 -7.10 5.47 37.44
C VAL A 185 -7.05 4.02 36.97
N GLN A 186 -7.80 3.14 37.63
CA GLN A 186 -7.79 1.73 37.30
C GLN A 186 -8.02 1.57 35.79
N THR A 187 -6.99 1.18 35.06
CA THR A 187 -7.12 0.53 33.78
C THR A 187 -7.72 -0.84 34.06
N THR A 188 -9.03 -0.83 34.33
CA THR A 188 -9.88 -2.00 34.31
C THR A 188 -9.51 -2.75 33.04
N VAL A 189 -9.05 -4.00 33.17
CA VAL A 189 -8.92 -4.88 32.02
C VAL A 189 -10.32 -4.97 31.44
N GLN A 190 -10.55 -4.25 30.35
CA GLN A 190 -11.87 -4.06 29.79
C GLN A 190 -12.22 -5.35 29.07
N GLU A 191 -12.79 -6.30 29.80
CA GLU A 191 -13.44 -7.46 29.21
C GLU A 191 -14.33 -6.96 28.07
N PRO A 192 -14.28 -7.59 26.88
CA PRO A 192 -14.93 -7.07 25.68
C PRO A 192 -16.45 -7.08 25.87
N SER A 193 -16.98 -5.97 26.38
CA SER A 193 -18.38 -5.83 26.72
C SER A 193 -19.20 -5.93 25.44
N LYS A 194 -20.20 -6.81 25.44
CA LYS A 194 -21.23 -6.92 24.39
C LYS A 194 -22.23 -5.74 24.44
N THR A 195 -21.72 -4.55 24.71
CA THR A 195 -22.45 -3.28 24.72
C THR A 195 -22.67 -2.81 23.29
N GLU A 196 -23.92 -2.54 22.97
CA GLU A 196 -24.31 -1.79 21.78
C GLU A 196 -23.55 -0.45 21.72
N MET A 197 -22.86 -0.18 20.62
CA MET A 197 -22.15 1.07 20.40
C MET A 197 -23.05 2.06 19.67
N GLN A 198 -23.37 3.19 20.29
CA GLN A 198 -24.04 4.28 19.59
C GLN A 198 -23.01 5.23 18.97
N VAL A 199 -23.24 5.62 17.72
CA VAL A 199 -22.47 6.68 17.06
C VAL A 199 -23.43 7.83 16.74
N THR A 200 -23.26 8.95 17.43
CA THR A 200 -24.07 10.16 17.20
C THR A 200 -23.34 11.09 16.24
N ILE A 201 -24.04 11.52 15.20
CA ILE A 201 -23.56 12.49 14.20
C ILE A 201 -24.26 13.82 14.47
N THR A 202 -23.61 14.95 14.18
CA THR A 202 -24.26 16.29 14.21
C THR A 202 -23.93 17.11 12.95
N LYS A 203 -24.64 18.22 12.75
CA LYS A 203 -24.37 19.19 11.66
C LYS A 203 -23.18 20.12 11.93
N GLU A 204 -22.53 19.99 13.09
CA GLU A 204 -21.33 20.76 13.44
C GLU A 204 -20.16 20.35 12.54
N VAL A 205 -19.59 21.32 11.83
CA VAL A 205 -18.42 21.12 10.98
C VAL A 205 -17.15 21.28 11.82
N ILE A 206 -16.49 20.16 12.11
CA ILE A 206 -15.26 20.10 12.93
C ILE A 206 -13.99 20.29 12.10
N GLY A 207 -14.10 20.30 10.77
CA GLY A 207 -12.98 20.47 9.86
C GLY A 207 -13.34 20.11 8.42
N LYS A 208 -12.33 19.64 7.68
CA LYS A 208 -12.44 19.16 6.30
C LYS A 208 -11.99 17.71 6.18
N SER A 209 -12.49 17.04 5.15
CA SER A 209 -11.91 15.81 4.62
C SER A 209 -10.59 16.12 3.89
N MET A 210 -9.86 15.09 3.43
CA MET A 210 -8.66 15.29 2.63
C MET A 210 -8.98 16.05 1.33
N LYS A 211 -8.05 16.86 0.83
CA LYS A 211 -8.09 17.32 -0.56
C LYS A 211 -7.82 16.15 -1.49
N TYR A 212 -6.76 15.38 -1.24
CA TYR A 212 -6.29 14.31 -2.13
C TYR A 212 -6.38 12.92 -1.51
N VAL A 213 -7.01 12.00 -2.23
CA VAL A 213 -6.94 10.55 -2.01
C VAL A 213 -6.44 9.95 -3.32
N ALA A 214 -5.31 9.24 -3.27
CA ALA A 214 -4.43 9.11 -4.42
C ALA A 214 -3.55 7.84 -4.40
N TYR A 215 -2.89 7.56 -5.53
CA TYR A 215 -1.90 6.47 -5.65
C TYR A 215 -0.52 6.96 -6.13
N ASN A 216 0.52 6.20 -5.80
CA ASN A 216 1.80 6.26 -6.51
C ASN A 216 1.74 5.39 -7.77
N GLN A 217 2.24 5.92 -8.89
CA GLN A 217 2.11 5.35 -10.24
C GLN A 217 2.61 3.91 -10.36
N GLY A 218 1.81 3.05 -11.01
CA GLY A 218 2.15 1.69 -11.44
C GLY A 218 3.01 1.66 -12.72
N TYR A 219 2.60 0.85 -13.68
CA TYR A 219 2.91 1.08 -15.10
C TYR A 219 1.85 2.02 -15.71
N TYR A 220 2.15 2.71 -16.81
CA TYR A 220 1.16 3.55 -17.51
C TYR A 220 1.46 3.61 -19.03
N PHE A 221 0.87 2.70 -19.81
CA PHE A 221 1.16 2.55 -21.24
C PHE A 221 -0.10 2.71 -22.13
N PRO A 222 0.04 3.25 -23.36
CA PRO A 222 -1.02 3.21 -24.36
C PRO A 222 -1.50 1.78 -24.60
N GLY A 223 -2.83 1.58 -24.59
CA GLY A 223 -3.45 0.27 -24.80
C GLY A 223 -3.43 -0.66 -23.58
N SER A 224 -3.10 -0.15 -22.39
CA SER A 224 -3.31 -0.87 -21.11
C SER A 224 -4.50 -0.28 -20.35
N ASN A 225 -5.28 -1.12 -19.66
CA ASN A 225 -6.51 -0.70 -18.97
C ASN A 225 -6.33 0.16 -17.70
N ILE A 226 -5.12 0.71 -17.47
CA ILE A 226 -4.76 1.49 -16.28
C ILE A 226 -5.70 2.68 -16.05
N SER A 227 -6.14 3.34 -17.12
CA SER A 227 -7.09 4.45 -17.05
C SER A 227 -8.44 4.05 -16.43
N GLY A 228 -9.02 2.91 -16.84
CA GLY A 228 -10.32 2.45 -16.36
C GLY A 228 -10.31 1.99 -14.90
N TRP A 229 -9.19 1.41 -14.43
CA TRP A 229 -9.02 1.08 -13.02
C TRP A 229 -8.73 2.31 -12.15
N LEU A 230 -8.06 3.34 -12.68
CA LEU A 230 -7.93 4.63 -12.00
C LEU A 230 -9.30 5.32 -11.86
N GLU A 231 -10.10 5.31 -12.93
CA GLU A 231 -11.47 5.84 -12.96
C GLU A 231 -12.36 5.14 -11.91
N TYR A 232 -12.40 3.80 -11.91
CA TYR A 232 -13.11 3.00 -10.90
C TYR A 232 -12.63 3.26 -9.46
N SER A 233 -11.32 3.41 -9.26
CA SER A 233 -10.75 3.68 -7.93
C SER A 233 -11.11 5.07 -7.38
N ASN A 234 -11.75 5.93 -8.17
CA ASN A 234 -12.31 7.21 -7.74
C ASN A 234 -11.29 8.19 -7.10
N VAL A 235 -9.99 7.95 -7.26
CA VAL A 235 -8.92 8.85 -6.80
C VAL A 235 -8.94 10.17 -7.57
N ASN A 236 -8.39 11.24 -6.98
CA ASN A 236 -8.26 12.55 -7.63
C ASN A 236 -6.82 13.03 -7.80
N SER A 237 -5.82 12.22 -7.45
CA SER A 237 -4.43 12.48 -7.81
C SER A 237 -3.64 11.20 -8.09
N LEU A 238 -2.57 11.33 -8.87
CA LEU A 238 -1.54 10.30 -9.08
C LEU A 238 -0.15 10.93 -8.93
N ARG A 239 0.76 10.29 -8.18
CA ARG A 239 2.18 10.71 -8.15
C ARG A 239 2.96 10.00 -9.24
N VAL A 240 3.48 10.78 -10.18
CA VAL A 240 4.07 10.34 -11.45
C VAL A 240 5.58 10.55 -11.43
N TRP A 241 6.35 9.54 -11.85
CA TRP A 241 7.81 9.52 -11.67
C TRP A 241 8.56 10.05 -12.90
N THR A 242 9.22 11.19 -12.73
CA THR A 242 9.91 11.91 -13.81
C THR A 242 11.38 12.18 -13.46
N SER A 243 12.21 11.14 -13.56
CA SER A 243 13.68 11.26 -13.48
C SER A 243 14.20 12.29 -14.49
N LEU A 244 14.95 13.31 -14.05
CA LEU A 244 15.44 14.32 -14.99
C LEU A 244 16.38 13.75 -16.04
N ASN A 245 17.12 12.67 -15.77
CA ASN A 245 18.02 12.09 -16.76
C ASN A 245 17.27 11.42 -17.93
N ASP A 246 16.04 10.95 -17.68
CA ASP A 246 15.27 10.16 -18.63
C ASP A 246 14.43 11.07 -19.55
N TYR A 247 13.97 12.20 -19.02
CA TYR A 247 13.10 13.16 -19.72
C TYR A 247 13.83 14.41 -20.21
N VAL A 248 14.69 15.02 -19.38
CA VAL A 248 15.48 16.22 -19.73
C VAL A 248 16.98 15.95 -19.42
N PRO A 249 17.64 15.07 -20.17
CA PRO A 249 19.05 14.71 -19.95
C PRO A 249 19.94 15.95 -19.96
N GLN A 250 21.14 15.88 -19.37
CA GLN A 250 22.06 17.04 -19.34
C GLN A 250 22.43 17.54 -20.75
N SER A 251 22.34 16.68 -21.77
CA SER A 251 22.49 17.07 -23.18
C SER A 251 21.32 17.89 -23.74
N ALA A 252 20.14 17.86 -23.14
CA ALA A 252 18.98 18.66 -23.57
C ALA A 252 19.06 20.14 -23.13
N VAL A 253 20.07 20.52 -22.34
CA VAL A 253 20.27 21.88 -21.83
C VAL A 253 21.70 22.38 -22.09
N LEU A 254 21.91 23.70 -21.99
CA LEU A 254 23.22 24.30 -22.12
C LEU A 254 23.92 24.38 -20.75
N ASN A 255 24.91 23.53 -20.52
CA ASN A 255 25.86 23.71 -19.41
C ASN A 255 26.88 24.77 -19.81
N ASP A 256 26.72 25.99 -19.30
CA ASP A 256 27.53 27.15 -19.66
C ASP A 256 28.40 27.59 -18.47
N GLU A 257 29.66 27.14 -18.44
CA GLU A 257 30.61 27.40 -17.36
C GLU A 257 30.92 28.90 -17.17
N ARG A 258 30.53 29.75 -18.13
CA ARG A 258 30.63 31.22 -18.04
C ARG A 258 29.57 31.83 -17.12
N VAL A 259 28.52 31.09 -16.75
CA VAL A 259 27.51 31.53 -15.76
C VAL A 259 28.12 31.38 -14.37
N ALA A 260 28.93 32.36 -13.98
CA ALA A 260 29.74 32.32 -12.77
C ALA A 260 29.16 33.16 -11.62
N THR A 261 28.22 34.06 -11.91
CA THR A 261 27.60 34.99 -10.96
C THR A 261 26.06 34.90 -10.97
N LEU A 262 25.42 35.61 -10.04
CA LEU A 262 23.97 35.82 -10.04
C LEU A 262 23.52 36.63 -11.27
N ASP A 263 24.28 37.64 -11.69
CA ASP A 263 23.90 38.51 -12.80
C ASP A 263 23.91 37.74 -14.13
N ASP A 264 24.90 36.85 -14.35
CA ASP A 264 24.92 35.95 -15.50
C ASP A 264 23.69 35.03 -15.54
N PHE A 265 23.26 34.55 -14.36
CA PHE A 265 22.10 33.69 -14.19
C PHE A 265 20.79 34.44 -14.50
N GLU A 266 20.60 35.66 -13.99
CA GLU A 266 19.41 36.48 -14.28
C GLU A 266 19.32 36.88 -15.76
N VAL A 267 20.45 37.18 -16.40
CA VAL A 267 20.50 37.45 -17.86
C VAL A 267 20.06 36.22 -18.65
N CYS A 268 20.62 35.05 -18.36
CA CYS A 268 20.26 33.81 -19.07
C CYS A 268 18.81 33.37 -18.79
N LYS A 269 18.35 33.51 -17.55
CA LYS A 269 16.95 33.30 -17.14
C LYS A 269 16.01 34.21 -17.93
N THR A 270 16.31 35.50 -18.02
CA THR A 270 15.49 36.48 -18.75
C THR A 270 15.45 36.18 -20.25
N GLU A 271 16.59 35.85 -20.86
CA GLU A 271 16.68 35.45 -22.27
C GLU A 271 15.81 34.20 -22.57
N LEU A 272 15.93 33.16 -21.74
CA LEU A 272 15.16 31.92 -21.88
C LEU A 272 13.64 32.18 -21.72
N ARG A 273 13.25 32.89 -20.65
CA ARG A 273 11.84 33.18 -20.37
C ARG A 273 11.18 34.06 -21.44
N ASN A 274 11.92 34.94 -22.10
CA ASN A 274 11.37 35.75 -23.20
C ASN A 274 10.88 34.88 -24.37
N ASN A 275 11.59 33.80 -24.73
CA ASN A 275 11.16 32.85 -25.75
C ASN A 275 11.42 31.38 -25.34
N PRO A 276 10.54 30.78 -24.50
CA PRO A 276 10.79 29.46 -23.90
C PRO A 276 10.93 28.31 -24.89
N GLU A 277 10.33 28.42 -26.07
CA GLU A 277 10.27 27.35 -27.07
C GLU A 277 11.24 27.56 -28.24
N CYS A 278 11.82 28.76 -28.38
CA CYS A 278 12.84 29.09 -29.38
C CYS A 278 13.97 29.93 -28.75
N ASN A 279 14.86 29.27 -28.01
CA ASN A 279 16.05 29.85 -27.38
C ASN A 279 17.28 28.92 -27.56
N ARG A 280 18.47 29.43 -27.20
CA ARG A 280 19.75 28.70 -27.31
C ARG A 280 20.02 27.69 -26.19
N PHE A 281 19.17 27.62 -25.18
CA PHE A 281 19.44 26.89 -23.93
C PHE A 281 18.84 25.49 -23.94
N ILE A 282 17.54 25.37 -24.24
CA ILE A 282 16.81 24.10 -24.20
C ILE A 282 16.73 23.51 -25.61
N ARG A 283 17.36 22.35 -25.81
CA ARG A 283 17.16 21.52 -26.99
C ARG A 283 15.87 20.70 -26.83
N TRP A 284 14.77 21.26 -27.31
CA TRP A 284 13.42 20.70 -27.11
C TRP A 284 13.20 19.33 -27.76
N GLU A 285 13.75 19.05 -28.95
CA GLU A 285 13.41 17.81 -29.67
C GLU A 285 13.74 16.52 -28.89
N PRO A 286 14.94 16.37 -28.27
CA PRO A 286 15.20 15.26 -27.33
C PRO A 286 14.20 15.16 -26.17
N VAL A 287 13.72 16.29 -25.63
CA VAL A 287 12.73 16.30 -24.54
C VAL A 287 11.38 15.78 -25.05
N LEU A 288 10.93 16.26 -26.21
CA LEU A 288 9.69 15.84 -26.84
C LEU A 288 9.71 14.35 -27.20
N GLU A 289 10.82 13.85 -27.77
CA GLU A 289 11.04 12.43 -28.06
C GLU A 289 10.97 11.58 -26.76
N ASN A 290 11.69 12.00 -25.72
CA ASN A 290 11.71 11.32 -24.42
C ASN A 290 10.35 11.28 -23.72
N CYS A 291 9.48 12.29 -23.93
CA CYS A 291 8.13 12.31 -23.38
C CYS A 291 7.16 11.41 -24.16
N ARG A 292 7.41 11.15 -25.44
CA ARG A 292 6.52 10.40 -26.36
C ARG A 292 6.85 8.92 -26.47
N LYS A 293 8.11 8.51 -26.22
CA LYS A 293 8.52 7.10 -26.26
C LYS A 293 8.26 6.38 -24.93
N LYS A 294 8.33 5.04 -24.94
CA LYS A 294 8.25 4.22 -23.72
C LYS A 294 9.55 4.37 -22.93
N GLN A 295 9.44 4.83 -21.68
CA GLN A 295 10.54 4.93 -20.73
C GLN A 295 10.46 3.76 -19.75
N PHE A 296 11.53 2.96 -19.69
CA PHE A 296 11.57 1.73 -18.90
C PHE A 296 12.23 1.95 -17.54
N SER A 297 11.43 1.79 -16.48
CA SER A 297 11.84 1.85 -15.08
C SER A 297 10.86 1.05 -14.20
N THR A 298 11.08 1.01 -12.88
CA THR A 298 10.10 0.46 -11.92
C THR A 298 8.74 1.17 -11.93
N ASN A 299 8.63 2.34 -12.56
CA ASN A 299 7.36 3.03 -12.81
C ASN A 299 7.25 3.39 -14.32
N SER A 300 7.43 2.38 -15.20
CA SER A 300 7.52 2.58 -16.65
C SER A 300 6.26 3.22 -17.25
N MET A 301 6.42 4.17 -18.17
CA MET A 301 5.30 4.83 -18.85
C MET A 301 5.62 5.37 -20.25
N VAL A 302 4.59 5.87 -20.94
CA VAL A 302 4.72 6.95 -21.92
C VAL A 302 4.18 8.23 -21.27
N PHE A 303 5.01 9.26 -21.09
CA PHE A 303 4.67 10.42 -20.28
C PHE A 303 3.62 11.32 -20.93
N GLU A 304 3.71 11.59 -22.24
CA GLU A 304 2.71 12.39 -22.96
C GLU A 304 1.31 11.72 -22.91
N TYR A 305 1.26 10.38 -22.92
CA TYR A 305 0.02 9.62 -22.79
C TYR A 305 -0.55 9.71 -21.36
N ALA A 306 0.28 9.48 -20.34
CA ALA A 306 -0.15 9.58 -18.94
C ALA A 306 -0.67 10.99 -18.61
N LEU A 307 -0.02 12.05 -19.09
CA LEU A 307 -0.50 13.43 -18.92
C LEU A 307 -1.88 13.68 -19.56
N LYS A 308 -2.11 13.14 -20.76
CA LYS A 308 -3.40 13.29 -21.47
C LYS A 308 -4.52 12.52 -20.80
N GLU A 309 -4.28 11.28 -20.38
CA GLU A 309 -5.29 10.44 -19.71
C GLU A 309 -5.61 10.94 -18.30
N LEU A 310 -4.62 11.36 -17.51
CA LEU A 310 -4.87 11.96 -16.20
C LEU A 310 -5.70 13.25 -16.31
N LYS A 311 -5.44 14.06 -17.35
CA LYS A 311 -6.29 15.23 -17.68
C LYS A 311 -7.71 14.82 -18.12
N ARG A 312 -7.87 13.77 -18.94
CA ARG A 312 -9.19 13.23 -19.33
C ARG A 312 -10.01 12.79 -18.12
N LEU A 313 -9.36 12.10 -17.18
CA LEU A 313 -9.97 11.57 -15.95
C LEU A 313 -10.15 12.61 -14.83
N ASN A 314 -9.71 13.86 -15.03
CA ASN A 314 -9.68 14.91 -13.99
C ASN A 314 -8.90 14.49 -12.71
N ILE A 315 -7.80 13.75 -12.90
CA ILE A 315 -6.89 13.30 -11.84
C ILE A 315 -5.65 14.19 -11.85
N GLU A 316 -5.43 14.98 -10.79
CA GLU A 316 -4.33 15.95 -10.74
C GLU A 316 -2.97 15.25 -10.53
N PRO A 317 -2.00 15.34 -11.45
CA PRO A 317 -0.69 14.70 -11.25
C PRO A 317 0.22 15.51 -10.30
N VAL A 318 0.91 14.81 -9.40
CA VAL A 318 2.11 15.30 -8.70
C VAL A 318 3.34 14.75 -9.41
N LEU A 319 4.15 15.61 -10.03
CA LEU A 319 5.37 15.16 -10.70
C LEU A 319 6.53 15.03 -9.72
N GLN A 320 6.99 13.80 -9.52
CA GLN A 320 8.17 13.49 -8.72
C GLN A 320 9.42 13.66 -9.59
N ILE A 321 10.08 14.82 -9.48
CA ILE A 321 11.21 15.20 -10.33
C ILE A 321 12.53 14.93 -9.58
N ASN A 322 13.29 13.93 -10.02
CA ASN A 322 14.46 13.45 -9.30
C ASN A 322 15.79 13.93 -9.90
N SER A 323 16.63 14.53 -9.04
CA SER A 323 18.05 14.83 -9.26
C SER A 323 18.77 15.07 -7.93
N THR A 324 20.03 14.65 -7.82
CA THR A 324 20.97 14.96 -6.73
C THR A 324 22.16 15.80 -7.19
N ASP A 325 22.21 16.15 -8.48
CA ASP A 325 23.29 16.86 -9.17
C ASP A 325 23.25 18.36 -8.85
N PHE A 326 23.61 18.71 -7.62
CA PHE A 326 23.67 20.09 -7.11
C PHE A 326 25.00 20.32 -6.39
N ASP A 327 25.95 21.00 -7.05
CA ASP A 327 27.27 21.35 -6.48
C ASP A 327 27.35 22.78 -5.88
N GLY A 328 26.32 23.60 -6.10
CA GLY A 328 26.20 24.95 -5.57
C GLY A 328 26.74 26.07 -6.47
N THR A 329 27.49 25.75 -7.53
CA THR A 329 27.99 26.73 -8.51
C THR A 329 26.87 27.36 -9.33
N TRP A 330 27.07 28.59 -9.82
CA TRP A 330 26.06 29.26 -10.67
C TRP A 330 25.81 28.54 -12.00
N SER A 331 26.84 27.94 -12.61
CA SER A 331 26.69 27.09 -13.81
C SER A 331 25.83 25.86 -13.52
N ASN A 332 26.04 25.15 -12.41
CA ASN A 332 25.20 24.00 -12.05
C ASN A 332 23.77 24.42 -11.69
N LYS A 333 23.60 25.52 -10.93
CA LYS A 333 22.29 26.12 -10.64
C LYS A 333 21.54 26.43 -11.93
N TRP A 334 22.21 27.05 -12.92
CA TRP A 334 21.63 27.32 -14.23
C TRP A 334 21.30 26.04 -15.02
N LYS A 335 22.20 25.04 -14.99
CA LYS A 335 21.98 23.72 -15.60
C LYS A 335 20.73 23.04 -15.04
N GLN A 336 20.54 23.01 -13.72
CA GLN A 336 19.33 22.41 -13.13
C GLN A 336 18.10 23.28 -13.37
N TRP A 337 18.19 24.62 -13.25
CA TRP A 337 17.07 25.52 -13.49
C TRP A 337 16.43 25.28 -14.86
N GLN A 338 17.25 25.22 -15.93
CA GLN A 338 16.78 24.88 -17.29
C GLN A 338 16.04 23.53 -17.34
N ARG A 339 16.52 22.50 -16.62
CA ARG A 339 15.97 21.14 -16.67
C ARG A 339 14.64 21.01 -15.96
N PHE A 340 14.54 21.57 -14.74
CA PHE A 340 13.28 21.62 -13.99
C PHE A 340 12.26 22.53 -14.71
N TYR A 341 12.70 23.67 -15.26
CA TYR A 341 11.85 24.56 -16.07
C TYR A 341 11.29 23.83 -17.30
N ALA A 342 12.14 23.17 -18.10
CA ALA A 342 11.71 22.50 -19.34
C ALA A 342 10.66 21.41 -19.08
N LEU A 343 10.88 20.58 -18.06
CA LEU A 343 9.93 19.52 -17.67
C LEU A 343 8.61 20.11 -17.15
N ALA A 344 8.67 21.13 -16.29
CA ALA A 344 7.48 21.79 -15.76
C ALA A 344 6.68 22.52 -16.84
N PHE A 345 7.36 23.21 -17.76
CA PHE A 345 6.74 23.92 -18.90
C PHE A 345 6.01 22.93 -19.81
N TYR A 346 6.65 21.83 -20.19
CA TYR A 346 6.02 20.79 -21.01
C TYR A 346 4.80 20.16 -20.31
N ALA A 347 4.91 19.88 -19.01
CA ALA A 347 3.83 19.30 -18.22
C ALA A 347 2.62 20.26 -18.07
N ALA A 348 2.84 21.51 -17.66
CA ALA A 348 1.81 22.54 -17.58
C ALA A 348 1.17 22.82 -18.94
N LYS A 349 1.95 22.81 -20.03
CA LYS A 349 1.44 22.96 -21.40
C LYS A 349 0.55 21.78 -21.81
N THR A 350 0.95 20.55 -21.52
CA THR A 350 0.34 19.33 -22.08
C THR A 350 -0.81 18.76 -21.23
N GLY A 351 -0.61 18.64 -19.91
CA GLY A 351 -1.53 17.97 -18.98
C GLY A 351 -2.07 18.87 -17.87
N ASP A 352 -2.00 20.20 -18.03
CA ASP A 352 -2.44 21.22 -17.07
C ASP A 352 -1.85 21.05 -15.65
N VAL A 353 -0.64 20.47 -15.59
CA VAL A 353 0.01 20.10 -14.33
C VAL A 353 0.31 21.31 -13.46
N THR A 354 -0.06 21.21 -12.18
CA THR A 354 0.16 22.25 -11.17
C THR A 354 1.05 21.83 -10.01
N MET A 355 1.21 20.53 -9.73
CA MET A 355 1.97 20.03 -8.57
C MET A 355 3.31 19.39 -8.97
N TYR A 356 4.40 19.88 -8.37
CA TYR A 356 5.77 19.49 -8.70
C TYR A 356 6.59 19.27 -7.43
N ALA A 357 7.31 18.15 -7.34
CA ALA A 357 8.08 17.73 -6.17
C ALA A 357 9.57 17.58 -6.50
N MET A 358 10.47 18.11 -5.66
CA MET A 358 11.92 18.05 -5.87
C MET A 358 12.57 16.93 -5.06
N HIS A 359 13.04 15.92 -5.80
CA HIS A 359 13.72 14.72 -5.31
C HIS A 359 12.89 13.89 -4.31
N ASN A 360 13.31 12.65 -4.07
CA ASN A 360 12.57 11.65 -3.33
C ASN A 360 13.48 11.15 -2.21
N GLU A 361 13.07 11.37 -0.97
CA GLU A 361 13.79 10.95 0.24
C GLU A 361 15.25 11.49 0.27
N PRO A 362 15.44 12.83 0.22
CA PRO A 362 16.78 13.46 0.24
C PRO A 362 17.57 13.21 1.54
N ASN A 363 16.91 12.64 2.56
CA ASN A 363 17.48 12.19 3.82
C ASN A 363 17.81 10.69 3.85
N HIS A 364 17.40 9.90 2.85
CA HIS A 364 17.56 8.45 2.84
C HIS A 364 18.85 8.02 2.13
N ARG A 365 19.67 7.26 2.86
CA ARG A 365 21.01 6.78 2.48
C ARG A 365 21.15 6.11 1.10
N HIS A 366 20.06 5.59 0.54
CA HIS A 366 20.06 4.91 -0.77
C HIS A 366 19.34 5.68 -1.88
N ALA A 367 18.41 6.59 -1.55
CA ALA A 367 17.64 7.35 -2.54
C ALA A 367 18.39 8.61 -2.98
N GLY A 368 19.06 9.27 -2.04
CA GLY A 368 19.95 10.38 -2.29
C GLY A 368 20.42 11.00 -0.98
N PRO A 369 21.59 10.59 -0.43
CA PRO A 369 22.15 11.19 0.78
C PRO A 369 22.64 12.62 0.51
N MET A 370 21.70 13.58 0.48
CA MET A 370 21.99 15.00 0.34
C MET A 370 22.28 15.62 1.71
N LYS A 371 23.03 16.73 1.73
CA LYS A 371 23.13 17.57 2.94
C LYS A 371 21.88 18.44 3.03
N ILE A 372 21.37 18.71 4.23
CA ILE A 372 20.20 19.59 4.44
C ILE A 372 20.41 20.95 3.75
N THR A 373 21.60 21.55 3.89
CA THR A 373 21.97 22.81 3.23
C THR A 373 21.96 22.73 1.71
N GLN A 374 22.49 21.65 1.15
CA GLN A 374 22.48 21.36 -0.30
C GLN A 374 21.04 21.21 -0.82
N TYR A 375 20.16 20.55 -0.06
CA TYR A 375 18.74 20.43 -0.40
C TYR A 375 18.02 21.77 -0.34
N VAL A 376 18.24 22.57 0.72
CA VAL A 376 17.66 23.91 0.89
C VAL A 376 18.06 24.85 -0.25
N ASP A 377 19.33 24.85 -0.68
CA ASP A 377 19.77 25.71 -1.78
C ASP A 377 19.32 25.21 -3.17
N ALA A 378 19.21 23.89 -3.36
CA ALA A 378 18.56 23.31 -4.53
C ALA A 378 17.07 23.70 -4.60
N MET A 379 16.36 23.62 -3.47
CA MET A 379 14.93 23.92 -3.34
C MET A 379 14.59 25.34 -3.80
N LYS A 380 15.41 26.33 -3.44
CA LYS A 380 15.27 27.73 -3.84
C LYS A 380 15.33 27.91 -5.37
N ILE A 381 16.25 27.20 -6.03
CA ILE A 381 16.42 27.24 -7.50
C ILE A 381 15.26 26.53 -8.21
N VAL A 382 14.83 25.37 -7.71
CA VAL A 382 13.79 24.57 -8.35
C VAL A 382 12.39 25.17 -8.18
N SER A 383 12.06 25.72 -7.01
CA SER A 383 10.78 26.41 -6.78
C SER A 383 10.60 27.61 -7.72
N ASP A 384 11.68 28.35 -7.98
CA ASP A 384 11.67 29.44 -8.96
C ASP A 384 11.55 28.94 -10.41
N ALA A 385 12.28 27.88 -10.78
CA ALA A 385 12.19 27.27 -12.12
C ALA A 385 10.78 26.80 -12.46
N VAL A 386 10.14 26.07 -11.53
CA VAL A 386 8.76 25.58 -11.66
C VAL A 386 7.76 26.75 -11.74
N TYR A 387 7.88 27.73 -10.85
CA TYR A 387 7.00 28.90 -10.83
C TYR A 387 7.08 29.69 -12.15
N CYS A 388 8.29 29.95 -12.64
CA CYS A 388 8.52 30.61 -13.92
C CYS A 388 7.90 29.83 -15.09
N ALA A 389 8.11 28.51 -15.13
CA ALA A 389 7.58 27.66 -16.19
C ALA A 389 6.04 27.69 -16.27
N VAL A 390 5.35 27.60 -15.14
CA VAL A 390 3.88 27.68 -15.09
C VAL A 390 3.39 29.09 -15.44
N GLN A 391 4.07 30.14 -14.97
CA GLN A 391 3.76 31.53 -15.32
C GLN A 391 3.89 31.78 -16.84
N ASP A 392 4.93 31.23 -17.46
CA ASP A 392 5.15 31.39 -18.90
C ASP A 392 4.20 30.54 -19.75
N VAL A 393 3.79 29.35 -19.29
CA VAL A 393 2.68 28.62 -19.92
C VAL A 393 1.37 29.43 -19.83
N ASN A 394 1.05 30.02 -18.69
CA ASN A 394 -0.13 30.89 -18.56
C ASN A 394 -0.08 32.06 -19.54
N ARG A 395 1.06 32.75 -19.63
CA ARG A 395 1.29 33.89 -20.54
C ARG A 395 1.20 33.51 -22.02
N LEU A 396 1.76 32.38 -22.43
CA LEU A 396 1.85 31.98 -23.84
C LEU A 396 0.63 31.21 -24.34
N TYR A 397 -0.06 30.48 -23.47
CA TYR A 397 -1.18 29.59 -23.81
C TYR A 397 -2.54 30.02 -23.22
N GLY A 398 -2.63 31.22 -22.64
CA GLY A 398 -3.87 31.78 -22.10
C GLY A 398 -4.47 30.99 -20.93
N LYS A 399 -3.63 30.27 -20.17
CA LYS A 399 -4.06 29.41 -19.04
C LYS A 399 -4.06 30.16 -17.71
N CYS A 400 -4.76 29.61 -16.72
CA CYS A 400 -4.86 30.13 -15.36
C CYS A 400 -4.35 29.13 -14.30
N LEU A 401 -3.26 28.41 -14.59
CA LEU A 401 -2.70 27.39 -13.71
C LEU A 401 -2.00 28.03 -12.49
N LYS A 402 -2.33 27.59 -11.27
CA LYS A 402 -1.55 27.92 -10.06
C LYS A 402 -0.45 26.89 -9.85
N SER A 403 0.81 27.31 -10.00
CA SER A 403 1.97 26.51 -9.57
C SER A 403 1.87 26.15 -8.09
N ARG A 404 2.17 24.90 -7.74
CA ARG A 404 2.27 24.41 -6.36
C ARG A 404 3.50 23.52 -6.22
N PHE A 405 4.40 23.89 -5.31
CA PHE A 405 5.64 23.16 -5.08
C PHE A 405 5.56 22.28 -3.82
N VAL A 406 6.01 21.03 -3.93
CA VAL A 406 5.86 19.97 -2.93
C VAL A 406 7.24 19.56 -2.39
N SER A 407 7.44 19.70 -1.08
CA SER A 407 8.76 19.59 -0.42
C SER A 407 8.57 19.31 1.08
N PRO A 408 9.50 18.66 1.81
CA PRO A 408 10.79 18.12 1.38
C PRO A 408 10.79 16.66 0.87
N VAL A 409 9.65 15.97 0.86
CA VAL A 409 9.53 14.57 0.37
C VAL A 409 10.47 13.62 1.13
N THR A 410 10.61 13.80 2.44
CA THR A 410 11.51 13.02 3.32
C THR A 410 11.01 11.60 3.56
N ALA A 411 11.95 10.65 3.76
CA ALA A 411 11.64 9.34 4.32
C ALA A 411 11.38 9.45 5.83
N GLY A 412 10.26 8.87 6.29
CA GLY A 412 9.95 8.67 7.71
C GLY A 412 9.74 9.97 8.50
N SER A 413 9.74 9.84 9.83
CA SER A 413 9.73 10.98 10.75
C SER A 413 11.12 11.63 10.81
N ASN A 414 11.22 12.95 10.62
CA ASN A 414 12.53 13.63 10.56
C ASN A 414 12.47 15.13 10.90
N ALA A 415 12.16 15.44 12.16
CA ALA A 415 11.97 16.81 12.66
C ALA A 415 13.09 17.80 12.28
N ASN A 416 14.36 17.38 12.30
CA ASN A 416 15.50 18.24 11.96
C ASN A 416 15.52 18.68 10.48
N TRP A 417 15.18 17.77 9.54
CA TRP A 417 15.02 18.14 8.13
C TRP A 417 13.82 19.06 7.93
N TRP A 418 12.71 18.78 8.62
CA TRP A 418 11.48 19.56 8.52
C TRP A 418 11.66 20.99 9.01
N ALA A 419 12.25 21.17 10.20
CA ALA A 419 12.50 22.46 10.82
C ALA A 419 13.40 23.36 9.94
N GLU A 420 14.55 22.86 9.48
CA GLU A 420 15.50 23.68 8.71
C GLU A 420 14.97 24.01 7.31
N VAL A 421 14.21 23.12 6.65
CA VAL A 421 13.54 23.44 5.38
C VAL A 421 12.48 24.52 5.58
N VAL A 422 11.62 24.40 6.60
CA VAL A 422 10.54 25.35 6.89
C VAL A 422 11.08 26.74 7.28
N LYS A 423 12.17 26.79 8.02
CA LYS A 423 12.88 28.01 8.41
C LYS A 423 13.41 28.83 7.22
N ASN A 424 13.66 28.19 6.07
CA ASN A 424 14.22 28.83 4.87
C ASN A 424 13.17 29.27 3.82
N LEU A 425 11.87 29.05 4.04
CA LEU A 425 10.83 29.23 3.00
C LEU A 425 10.62 30.67 2.52
N ARG A 426 11.14 31.66 3.23
CA ARG A 426 10.99 33.09 2.91
C ARG A 426 12.28 33.76 2.42
N ILE A 427 13.30 32.98 2.05
CA ILE A 427 14.57 33.48 1.48
C ILE A 427 14.82 32.82 0.13
N ASP A 428 14.80 33.60 -0.94
CA ASP A 428 14.97 33.12 -2.32
C ASP A 428 16.42 32.70 -2.65
N TYR A 429 16.64 32.24 -3.89
CA TYR A 429 17.96 31.79 -4.36
C TYR A 429 19.00 32.92 -4.49
N ARG A 430 18.58 34.18 -4.37
CA ARG A 430 19.42 35.39 -4.37
C ARG A 430 19.79 35.82 -2.94
N GLY A 431 19.20 35.17 -1.93
CA GLY A 431 19.33 35.54 -0.51
C GLY A 431 18.37 36.64 -0.07
N LEU A 432 17.35 36.98 -0.87
CA LEU A 432 16.42 38.07 -0.61
C LEU A 432 15.09 37.58 -0.01
N PRO A 433 14.39 38.41 0.79
CA PRO A 433 13.06 38.08 1.31
C PRO A 433 12.04 37.81 0.20
N SER A 434 11.23 36.76 0.37
CA SER A 434 10.19 36.33 -0.58
C SER A 434 8.78 36.68 -0.09
N ASP A 435 7.96 37.25 -0.98
CA ASP A 435 6.55 37.61 -0.75
C ASP A 435 5.61 36.40 -0.67
N ARG A 436 6.03 35.29 -1.29
CA ARG A 436 5.44 33.95 -1.17
C ARG A 436 6.36 32.98 -0.43
N ASP A 437 5.81 31.88 0.07
CA ASP A 437 6.61 30.73 0.48
C ASP A 437 7.18 29.99 -0.73
N LEU A 438 8.36 29.40 -0.56
CA LEU A 438 9.02 28.61 -1.60
C LEU A 438 8.44 27.20 -1.76
N LEU A 439 7.59 26.74 -0.84
CA LEU A 439 6.78 25.52 -1.01
C LEU A 439 5.31 25.81 -0.69
N ASP A 440 4.40 25.17 -1.42
CA ASP A 440 2.94 25.31 -1.25
C ASP A 440 2.33 24.14 -0.47
N ILE A 441 2.98 22.97 -0.48
CA ILE A 441 2.50 21.73 0.15
C ILE A 441 3.67 21.02 0.83
N PHE A 442 3.58 20.84 2.15
CA PHE A 442 4.56 20.12 2.93
C PHE A 442 4.39 18.61 2.76
N SER A 443 5.45 17.87 2.46
CA SER A 443 5.38 16.41 2.27
C SER A 443 6.47 15.61 2.99
N THR A 444 6.06 14.48 3.56
CA THR A 444 6.94 13.40 4.04
C THR A 444 6.36 12.02 3.67
N HIS A 445 7.08 10.94 3.93
CA HIS A 445 6.63 9.56 3.74
C HIS A 445 6.38 8.87 5.09
N SER A 446 5.47 7.90 5.12
CA SER A 446 5.15 7.14 6.34
C SER A 446 4.75 5.69 6.02
N TYR A 447 5.44 4.73 6.63
CA TYR A 447 5.25 3.30 6.39
C TYR A 447 5.28 2.52 7.71
N ASN A 448 4.80 1.27 7.70
CA ASN A 448 4.93 0.29 8.79
C ASN A 448 4.27 0.70 10.13
N LEU A 449 3.39 1.70 10.09
CA LEU A 449 2.55 2.13 11.21
C LEU A 449 1.12 1.61 11.01
N PRO A 450 0.46 1.08 12.06
CA PRO A 450 -0.98 0.81 12.09
C PRO A 450 -1.78 2.11 12.34
N ALA A 451 -3.11 2.01 12.40
CA ALA A 451 -4.01 3.16 12.53
C ALA A 451 -3.65 4.08 13.72
N ALA A 452 -3.31 3.49 14.88
CA ALA A 452 -2.93 4.21 16.09
C ALA A 452 -1.69 5.10 15.92
N GLY A 453 -0.76 4.74 15.03
CA GLY A 453 0.46 5.51 14.73
C GLY A 453 0.21 6.86 14.05
N TYR A 454 -1.03 7.13 13.62
CA TYR A 454 -1.43 8.40 12.99
C TYR A 454 -2.38 9.24 13.86
N ALA A 455 -2.65 8.82 15.10
CA ALA A 455 -3.57 9.52 16.00
C ALA A 455 -3.18 10.97 16.33
N SER A 456 -1.89 11.33 16.27
CA SER A 456 -1.39 12.71 16.40
C SER A 456 -0.43 13.16 15.27
N LYS A 457 0.03 12.24 14.41
CA LYS A 457 1.23 12.47 13.57
C LYS A 457 1.18 13.73 12.69
N VAL A 458 -0.01 14.06 12.15
CA VAL A 458 -0.19 15.29 11.35
C VAL A 458 -0.26 16.56 12.21
N SER A 459 -0.80 16.52 13.44
CA SER A 459 -0.71 17.66 14.36
C SER A 459 0.72 17.88 14.87
N ASP A 460 1.49 16.81 15.04
CA ASP A 460 2.89 16.88 15.50
C ASP A 460 3.79 17.50 14.41
N ILE A 461 3.62 17.08 13.14
CA ILE A 461 4.23 17.74 11.98
C ILE A 461 3.80 19.23 11.91
N ARG A 462 2.51 19.52 12.11
CA ARG A 462 1.97 20.90 12.06
C ARG A 462 2.61 21.80 13.12
N LYS A 463 2.83 21.29 14.33
CA LYS A 463 3.52 22.00 15.41
C LYS A 463 4.94 22.39 14.99
N ILE A 464 5.73 21.44 14.48
CA ILE A 464 7.10 21.67 14.00
C ILE A 464 7.13 22.71 12.87
N ILE A 465 6.17 22.68 11.94
CA ILE A 465 6.04 23.69 10.88
C ILE A 465 5.78 25.07 11.50
N VAL A 466 4.73 25.23 12.31
CA VAL A 466 4.35 26.53 12.89
C VAL A 466 5.44 27.11 13.79
N GLU A 467 6.16 26.27 14.54
CA GLU A 467 7.26 26.71 15.40
C GLU A 467 8.46 27.23 14.60
N ASN A 468 8.76 26.66 13.42
CA ASN A 468 9.93 27.04 12.61
C ASN A 468 9.63 28.01 11.46
N HIS A 469 8.36 28.20 11.08
CA HIS A 469 7.98 29.07 9.97
C HIS A 469 8.35 30.54 10.26
N PRO A 470 8.99 31.28 9.35
CA PRO A 470 9.36 32.68 9.55
C PRO A 470 8.17 33.59 9.92
N MET A 471 6.97 33.25 9.45
CA MET A 471 5.71 33.94 9.75
C MET A 471 4.78 33.18 10.73
N LYS A 472 5.26 32.09 11.36
CA LYS A 472 4.47 31.22 12.26
C LYS A 472 3.15 30.69 11.64
N GLN A 473 3.19 30.32 10.36
CA GLN A 473 2.04 29.83 9.60
C GLN A 473 2.11 28.30 9.45
N SER A 474 0.94 27.67 9.32
CA SER A 474 0.81 26.25 8.95
C SER A 474 0.80 26.11 7.43
N LEU A 475 1.27 24.96 6.95
CA LEU A 475 1.23 24.57 5.53
C LEU A 475 0.30 23.35 5.37
N PRO A 476 -0.21 23.06 4.15
CA PRO A 476 -0.95 21.82 3.87
C PRO A 476 0.00 20.63 3.96
N ILE A 477 -0.32 19.63 4.79
CA ILE A 477 0.54 18.47 5.06
C ILE A 477 0.02 17.26 4.29
N VAL A 478 0.87 16.63 3.47
CA VAL A 478 0.54 15.40 2.73
C VAL A 478 1.53 14.28 3.01
N TYR A 479 1.10 13.04 2.74
CA TYR A 479 2.00 11.91 2.56
C TYR A 479 2.07 11.56 1.07
N THR A 480 3.12 12.00 0.36
CA THR A 480 3.33 11.62 -1.06
C THR A 480 3.78 10.17 -1.25
N GLU A 481 4.01 9.44 -0.16
CA GLU A 481 4.15 7.98 -0.19
C GLU A 481 3.78 7.42 1.18
N THR A 482 2.81 6.50 1.22
CA THR A 482 2.40 5.83 2.46
C THR A 482 1.87 4.41 2.20
N GLY A 483 2.11 3.50 3.14
CA GLY A 483 1.60 2.13 3.07
C GLY A 483 1.84 1.33 4.35
N ARG A 484 0.87 0.49 4.72
CA ARG A 484 0.87 -0.29 5.97
C ARG A 484 2.11 -1.18 6.17
N TRP A 485 2.79 -1.62 5.10
CA TRP A 485 4.09 -2.28 5.14
C TRP A 485 5.02 -1.83 4.02
N MET A 486 6.34 -1.77 4.28
CA MET A 486 7.35 -1.71 3.22
C MET A 486 7.56 -3.09 2.58
N ASN A 487 7.92 -3.12 1.29
CA ASN A 487 8.18 -4.36 0.53
C ASN A 487 9.16 -5.32 1.24
N ALA A 488 10.22 -4.79 1.85
CA ALA A 488 11.28 -5.59 2.47
C ALA A 488 10.83 -6.34 3.74
N TYR A 489 9.65 -6.02 4.28
CA TYR A 489 9.05 -6.67 5.44
C TYR A 489 7.90 -7.57 4.97
N LEU A 490 7.08 -7.09 4.02
CA LEU A 490 5.96 -7.83 3.41
C LEU A 490 6.38 -9.22 2.87
N ILE A 491 7.59 -9.34 2.30
CA ILE A 491 8.12 -10.64 1.82
C ILE A 491 8.30 -11.71 2.92
N ASP A 492 8.41 -11.30 4.18
CA ASP A 492 8.65 -12.18 5.33
C ASP A 492 7.43 -12.28 6.27
N LYS A 493 6.26 -11.75 5.86
CA LYS A 493 4.96 -11.87 6.54
C LYS A 493 4.08 -12.96 5.90
N GLU A 494 3.15 -13.49 6.68
CA GLU A 494 2.03 -14.31 6.19
C GLU A 494 0.87 -13.43 5.66
N GLU A 495 0.78 -12.21 6.20
CA GLU A 495 -0.23 -11.21 5.89
C GLU A 495 -0.10 -10.62 4.48
N THR A 496 -1.24 -10.28 3.86
CA THR A 496 -1.34 -9.79 2.48
C THR A 496 -2.18 -8.52 2.39
N MET A 497 -2.11 -7.83 1.25
CA MET A 497 -2.94 -6.65 0.94
C MET A 497 -4.45 -6.95 0.82
N ASP A 498 -4.86 -8.23 0.93
CA ASP A 498 -6.23 -8.75 1.03
C ASP A 498 -6.62 -9.22 2.45
N SER A 499 -5.69 -9.24 3.40
CA SER A 499 -5.89 -9.78 4.76
C SER A 499 -6.67 -8.81 5.67
N PRO A 500 -7.66 -9.29 6.45
CA PRO A 500 -8.50 -8.44 7.32
C PRO A 500 -7.76 -7.65 8.41
N SER A 501 -6.62 -8.15 8.89
CA SER A 501 -5.75 -7.42 9.82
C SER A 501 -4.97 -6.29 9.15
N LEU A 502 -4.73 -6.33 7.83
CA LEU A 502 -4.03 -5.27 7.11
C LEU A 502 -4.99 -4.17 6.67
N PHE A 503 -6.08 -4.52 5.96
CA PHE A 503 -6.93 -3.49 5.36
C PHE A 503 -7.76 -2.68 6.38
N THR A 504 -8.00 -3.21 7.58
CA THR A 504 -8.67 -2.47 8.68
C THR A 504 -7.74 -1.53 9.43
N GLU A 505 -6.44 -1.83 9.50
CA GLU A 505 -5.44 -0.85 9.95
C GLU A 505 -5.30 0.27 8.92
N TRP A 506 -5.13 -0.09 7.64
CA TRP A 506 -5.03 0.85 6.52
C TRP A 506 -6.24 1.81 6.42
N ALA A 507 -7.46 1.31 6.66
CA ALA A 507 -8.67 2.14 6.71
C ALA A 507 -8.70 3.10 7.92
N GLY A 508 -8.07 2.74 9.03
CA GLY A 508 -7.90 3.60 10.20
C GLY A 508 -6.76 4.62 10.05
N GLU A 509 -5.70 4.31 9.29
CA GLU A 509 -4.70 5.30 8.88
C GLU A 509 -5.37 6.48 8.16
N TYR A 510 -6.31 6.22 7.24
CA TYR A 510 -7.11 7.25 6.57
C TYR A 510 -8.02 8.03 7.52
N ALA A 511 -8.69 7.35 8.47
CA ALA A 511 -9.57 8.00 9.44
C ALA A 511 -8.81 8.96 10.36
N ASN A 512 -7.71 8.51 10.97
CA ASN A 512 -6.92 9.29 11.91
C ASN A 512 -6.18 10.47 11.24
N ASN A 513 -5.64 10.28 10.04
CA ASN A 513 -5.06 11.39 9.28
C ASN A 513 -6.11 12.43 8.85
N THR A 514 -7.36 12.02 8.59
CA THR A 514 -8.47 12.94 8.27
C THR A 514 -8.90 13.75 9.49
N LEU A 515 -9.08 13.11 10.65
CA LEU A 515 -9.38 13.80 11.91
C LEU A 515 -8.31 14.86 12.23
N ASN A 516 -7.03 14.52 12.08
CA ASN A 516 -5.91 15.43 12.29
C ASN A 516 -5.72 16.50 11.19
N GLN A 517 -6.65 16.61 10.24
CA GLN A 517 -6.65 17.60 9.15
C GLN A 517 -5.43 17.46 8.20
N GLY A 518 -5.12 16.22 7.81
CA GLY A 518 -4.20 15.90 6.73
C GLY A 518 -4.77 16.33 5.37
N TYR A 519 -3.94 16.93 4.53
CA TYR A 519 -4.36 17.46 3.23
C TYR A 519 -4.48 16.38 2.15
N GLY A 520 -3.76 15.27 2.30
CA GLY A 520 -3.95 14.10 1.44
C GLY A 520 -2.91 12.99 1.60
N MET A 521 -3.25 11.81 1.08
CA MET A 521 -2.44 10.59 1.15
C MET A 521 -2.34 9.93 -0.23
N TRP A 522 -1.11 9.58 -0.62
CA TRP A 522 -0.81 8.81 -1.82
C TRP A 522 -0.39 7.40 -1.43
N ALA A 523 -1.32 6.47 -1.60
CA ALA A 523 -1.15 5.06 -1.36
C ALA A 523 -0.01 4.48 -2.22
N PHE A 524 0.96 3.82 -1.59
CA PHE A 524 2.05 3.11 -2.26
C PHE A 524 1.72 1.62 -2.37
N LYS A 525 1.31 1.12 -3.54
CA LYS A 525 1.16 1.84 -4.83
C LYS A 525 -0.01 1.30 -5.65
N LEU A 526 -0.37 1.95 -6.75
CA LEU A 526 -1.51 1.53 -7.59
C LEU A 526 -1.52 0.02 -7.84
N ALA A 527 -0.40 -0.52 -8.36
CA ALA A 527 -0.26 -1.93 -8.66
C ALA A 527 1.22 -2.38 -8.60
N ASN A 528 1.45 -3.70 -8.54
CA ASN A 528 2.79 -4.29 -8.43
C ASN A 528 3.69 -4.00 -9.65
N THR A 529 4.99 -3.78 -9.40
CA THR A 529 5.95 -3.42 -10.45
C THR A 529 7.34 -3.96 -10.17
N THR A 530 8.00 -4.45 -11.22
CA THR A 530 9.35 -5.03 -11.17
C THR A 530 10.45 -4.00 -10.85
N SER A 531 11.53 -4.47 -10.22
CA SER A 531 12.77 -3.71 -10.03
C SER A 531 13.98 -4.66 -9.99
N GLY A 532 15.21 -4.14 -10.00
CA GLY A 532 16.41 -4.97 -9.83
C GLY A 532 16.43 -5.78 -8.51
N THR A 533 15.76 -5.28 -7.46
CA THR A 533 15.59 -6.00 -6.18
C THR A 533 14.42 -7.00 -6.21
N TYR A 534 13.40 -6.71 -7.02
CA TYR A 534 12.17 -7.49 -7.13
C TYR A 534 11.84 -7.79 -8.61
N PRO A 535 12.59 -8.71 -9.27
CA PRO A 535 12.48 -8.93 -10.71
C PRO A 535 11.14 -9.54 -11.18
N ARG A 536 10.45 -10.33 -10.34
CA ARG A 536 9.07 -10.82 -10.57
C ARG A 536 8.02 -9.98 -9.81
N GLY A 537 8.35 -8.72 -9.51
CA GLY A 537 7.43 -7.67 -9.09
C GLY A 537 6.65 -7.92 -7.79
N ILE A 538 7.35 -7.80 -6.65
CA ILE A 538 6.71 -7.54 -5.35
C ILE A 538 6.82 -6.04 -5.03
N LYS A 539 5.68 -5.39 -4.83
CA LYS A 539 5.53 -4.18 -4.02
C LYS A 539 4.30 -4.33 -3.12
N SER A 540 4.00 -3.35 -2.27
CA SER A 540 2.68 -3.17 -1.65
C SER A 540 1.64 -2.65 -2.66
N GLY A 541 1.53 -3.28 -3.83
CA GLY A 541 0.56 -2.87 -4.85
C GLY A 541 -0.88 -3.14 -4.39
N HIS A 542 -1.79 -2.20 -4.62
CA HIS A 542 -3.22 -2.31 -4.26
C HIS A 542 -4.08 -3.01 -5.32
N HIS A 543 -3.55 -3.21 -6.53
CA HIS A 543 -4.17 -4.00 -7.60
C HIS A 543 -3.22 -5.08 -8.13
N PHE A 544 -3.79 -6.19 -8.59
CA PHE A 544 -3.09 -7.22 -9.37
C PHE A 544 -2.86 -6.72 -10.79
N ILE A 545 -1.71 -7.04 -11.37
CA ILE A 545 -1.28 -6.48 -12.67
C ILE A 545 -0.29 -7.42 -13.35
N TRP A 546 -0.41 -7.53 -14.68
CA TRP A 546 0.53 -8.28 -15.50
C TRP A 546 1.82 -7.49 -15.72
N GLN A 547 2.96 -8.17 -15.68
CA GLN A 547 4.27 -7.52 -15.53
C GLN A 547 5.08 -7.61 -16.83
N GLY A 548 4.44 -7.25 -17.95
CA GLY A 548 4.97 -7.36 -19.30
C GLY A 548 4.62 -8.67 -20.02
N LYS A 549 4.08 -9.67 -19.31
CA LYS A 549 3.48 -10.90 -19.85
C LYS A 549 2.24 -11.30 -19.03
N ARG A 550 1.15 -11.71 -19.68
CA ARG A 550 -0.01 -12.34 -19.03
C ARG A 550 0.21 -13.85 -18.93
N ILE A 551 0.64 -14.30 -17.76
CA ILE A 551 1.06 -15.68 -17.51
C ILE A 551 -0.05 -16.46 -16.82
N VAL A 552 -0.77 -17.28 -17.59
CA VAL A 552 -1.85 -18.14 -17.10
C VAL A 552 -1.35 -19.58 -17.14
N GLU A 553 -0.67 -20.00 -16.08
CA GLU A 553 0.06 -21.28 -16.03
C GLU A 553 -0.80 -22.52 -16.33
N ASP A 554 -2.06 -22.53 -15.89
CA ASP A 554 -2.99 -23.66 -16.08
C ASP A 554 -3.55 -23.75 -17.50
N ALA A 555 -3.30 -22.75 -18.36
CA ALA A 555 -3.57 -22.83 -19.80
C ALA A 555 -2.43 -23.49 -20.59
N TYR A 556 -1.26 -23.73 -19.98
CA TYR A 556 -0.11 -24.39 -20.60
C TYR A 556 -0.12 -25.89 -20.32
N ASN A 557 0.55 -26.68 -21.16
CA ASN A 557 0.57 -28.13 -21.03
C ASN A 557 1.64 -28.57 -20.02
N ASN A 558 1.23 -28.79 -18.77
CA ASN A 558 2.11 -29.29 -17.71
C ASN A 558 2.46 -30.77 -17.94
N VAL A 559 3.64 -31.04 -18.52
CA VAL A 559 4.13 -32.40 -18.76
C VAL A 559 4.67 -33.09 -17.50
N ALA A 560 4.77 -32.38 -16.37
CA ALA A 560 5.06 -32.95 -15.05
C ALA A 560 3.82 -33.54 -14.36
N LEU A 561 2.60 -33.27 -14.83
CA LEU A 561 1.39 -33.72 -14.18
C LEU A 561 1.28 -35.26 -14.10
N GLY A 562 1.04 -35.77 -12.90
CA GLY A 562 0.95 -37.21 -12.58
C GLY A 562 2.27 -37.98 -12.73
N LYS A 563 3.42 -37.30 -12.79
CA LYS A 563 4.73 -37.97 -12.94
C LYS A 563 5.27 -38.52 -11.62
N LYS A 564 6.29 -39.38 -11.71
CA LYS A 564 6.89 -40.01 -10.54
C LYS A 564 8.00 -39.12 -9.98
N THR A 565 7.80 -38.63 -8.76
CA THR A 565 8.76 -37.81 -8.03
C THR A 565 9.47 -38.64 -6.96
N SER A 566 10.71 -38.30 -6.64
CA SER A 566 11.50 -39.01 -5.63
C SER A 566 12.52 -38.11 -4.94
N ASP A 567 12.53 -38.17 -3.62
CA ASP A 567 13.54 -37.54 -2.77
C ASP A 567 14.83 -38.38 -2.76
N LEU A 568 15.95 -37.68 -2.93
CA LEU A 568 17.32 -38.15 -3.04
C LEU A 568 18.25 -37.37 -2.08
N THR A 569 17.68 -36.65 -1.10
CA THR A 569 18.41 -35.91 -0.05
C THR A 569 19.07 -36.88 0.94
N SER A 570 18.41 -38.01 1.23
CA SER A 570 18.98 -39.08 2.05
C SER A 570 19.73 -40.11 1.20
N SER A 571 20.56 -40.93 1.85
CA SER A 571 21.24 -42.08 1.21
C SER A 571 20.28 -43.11 0.59
N HIS A 572 19.00 -43.08 0.97
CA HIS A 572 17.94 -43.93 0.43
C HIS A 572 16.94 -43.09 -0.36
N ARG A 573 16.58 -43.58 -1.57
CA ARG A 573 15.55 -42.97 -2.40
C ARG A 573 14.16 -43.16 -1.77
N VAL A 574 13.48 -42.06 -1.46
CA VAL A 574 12.09 -42.06 -0.99
C VAL A 574 11.17 -41.65 -2.16
N THR A 575 10.04 -42.33 -2.33
CA THR A 575 9.05 -41.96 -3.37
C THR A 575 8.14 -40.87 -2.85
N VAL A 576 8.03 -39.77 -3.60
CA VAL A 576 7.15 -38.64 -3.29
C VAL A 576 5.91 -38.73 -4.18
N LYS A 577 4.73 -38.58 -3.58
CA LYS A 577 3.43 -38.64 -4.30
C LYS A 577 2.89 -37.26 -4.70
N THR A 578 3.34 -36.24 -4.00
CA THR A 578 2.98 -34.82 -4.16
C THR A 578 3.93 -34.14 -5.17
N ILE A 579 3.98 -32.81 -5.22
CA ILE A 579 4.88 -31.99 -6.08
C ILE A 579 4.56 -32.01 -7.59
N THR A 580 3.75 -32.96 -8.03
CA THR A 580 3.44 -33.18 -9.46
C THR A 580 2.00 -33.63 -9.68
N ASP A 581 1.14 -33.50 -8.68
CA ASP A 581 -0.30 -33.82 -8.75
C ASP A 581 -1.16 -32.62 -9.19
N GLY A 582 -0.59 -31.41 -9.17
CA GLY A 582 -1.28 -30.16 -9.49
C GLY A 582 -1.89 -29.45 -8.28
N ASP A 583 -1.74 -30.00 -7.07
CA ASP A 583 -2.24 -29.40 -5.83
C ASP A 583 -1.17 -28.49 -5.21
N LYS A 584 -1.45 -27.18 -5.17
CA LYS A 584 -0.53 -26.16 -4.63
C LYS A 584 -0.71 -25.89 -3.14
N THR A 585 -1.62 -26.58 -2.46
CA THR A 585 -1.95 -26.32 -1.06
C THR A 585 -0.88 -26.88 -0.11
N ASP A 586 -0.90 -26.44 1.14
CA ASP A 586 -0.05 -27.00 2.19
C ASP A 586 -0.35 -28.47 2.51
N ALA A 587 -1.51 -29.00 2.10
CA ALA A 587 -1.84 -30.41 2.24
C ALA A 587 -1.03 -31.31 1.28
N SER A 588 -0.55 -30.79 0.15
CA SER A 588 0.29 -31.52 -0.82
C SER A 588 1.75 -31.04 -0.85
N MET A 589 2.29 -30.55 0.27
CA MET A 589 3.73 -30.24 0.34
C MET A 589 4.62 -31.49 0.46
N TRP A 590 5.82 -31.44 -0.11
CA TRP A 590 6.96 -32.23 0.38
C TRP A 590 7.77 -31.38 1.36
N VAL A 591 8.13 -31.99 2.49
CA VAL A 591 9.10 -31.45 3.45
C VAL A 591 10.35 -32.32 3.36
N SER A 592 11.52 -31.70 3.18
CA SER A 592 12.78 -32.45 3.17
C SER A 592 13.13 -33.01 4.55
N SER A 593 14.05 -33.99 4.59
CA SER A 593 14.77 -34.28 5.83
C SER A 593 15.45 -33.02 6.37
N ASP A 594 15.47 -32.87 7.70
CA ASP A 594 16.19 -31.80 8.39
C ASP A 594 17.70 -32.11 8.41
N THR A 595 18.48 -31.31 7.69
CA THR A 595 19.94 -31.49 7.47
C THR A 595 20.53 -30.20 6.91
N ASP A 596 21.84 -29.98 7.02
CA ASP A 596 22.54 -28.89 6.31
C ASP A 596 23.06 -29.31 4.92
N GLU A 597 22.95 -30.59 4.56
CA GLU A 597 23.33 -31.14 3.24
C GLU A 597 22.37 -30.72 2.10
N GLU A 598 22.79 -30.91 0.85
CA GLU A 598 22.04 -30.54 -0.36
C GLU A 598 20.77 -31.38 -0.57
N LYS A 599 19.64 -30.70 -0.84
CA LYS A 599 18.32 -31.30 -1.05
C LYS A 599 18.09 -31.62 -2.52
N ARG A 600 17.50 -32.77 -2.82
CA ARG A 600 17.32 -33.26 -4.21
C ARG A 600 15.97 -33.95 -4.42
N LEU A 601 15.11 -33.37 -5.26
CA LEU A 601 13.88 -34.01 -5.77
C LEU A 601 14.02 -34.34 -7.26
N GLU A 602 14.01 -35.61 -7.65
CA GLU A 602 14.01 -36.04 -9.06
C GLU A 602 12.59 -36.35 -9.55
N ILE A 603 12.18 -35.69 -10.65
CA ILE A 603 10.93 -35.92 -11.39
C ILE A 603 11.26 -36.72 -12.65
N ASN A 604 10.63 -37.90 -12.81
CA ASN A 604 10.78 -38.75 -14.00
C ASN A 604 9.57 -38.59 -14.93
N LEU A 605 9.80 -37.99 -16.10
CA LEU A 605 8.74 -37.68 -17.09
C LEU A 605 8.25 -38.92 -17.84
N GLY A 606 8.97 -40.04 -17.77
CA GLY A 606 8.65 -41.33 -18.41
C GLY A 606 8.98 -41.42 -19.90
N LYS A 607 9.17 -40.28 -20.57
CA LYS A 607 9.72 -40.14 -21.93
C LYS A 607 10.41 -38.78 -22.06
N SER A 608 11.15 -38.55 -23.14
CA SER A 608 11.71 -37.22 -23.43
C SER A 608 10.63 -36.22 -23.85
N TYR A 609 10.78 -34.97 -23.42
CA TYR A 609 9.99 -33.81 -23.80
C TYR A 609 10.93 -32.63 -24.10
N SER A 610 10.52 -31.72 -24.99
CA SER A 610 11.14 -30.40 -25.16
C SER A 610 10.44 -29.41 -24.23
N LEU A 611 11.13 -28.94 -23.19
CA LEU A 611 10.60 -28.04 -22.17
C LEU A 611 10.95 -26.57 -22.52
N GLY A 612 10.00 -25.65 -22.35
CA GLY A 612 10.23 -24.21 -22.57
C GLY A 612 10.08 -23.34 -21.32
N GLY A 613 9.64 -23.91 -20.21
CA GLY A 613 9.47 -23.18 -18.95
C GLY A 613 9.02 -24.07 -17.80
N ALA A 614 8.97 -23.49 -16.61
CA ALA A 614 8.60 -24.16 -15.37
C ALA A 614 7.93 -23.21 -14.37
N VAL A 615 7.23 -23.76 -13.38
CA VAL A 615 6.88 -23.06 -12.13
C VAL A 615 7.35 -23.88 -10.95
N VAL A 616 7.90 -23.23 -9.94
CA VAL A 616 8.25 -23.83 -8.66
C VAL A 616 7.48 -23.10 -7.56
N TYR A 617 6.71 -23.84 -6.77
CA TYR A 617 6.03 -23.38 -5.55
C TYR A 617 6.79 -23.90 -4.32
N THR A 618 7.28 -22.99 -3.48
CA THR A 618 8.11 -23.28 -2.30
C THR A 618 7.56 -22.60 -1.04
N GLY A 619 8.00 -23.06 0.14
CA GLY A 619 7.42 -22.64 1.41
C GLY A 619 5.97 -23.10 1.56
N SER A 620 5.31 -22.66 2.62
CA SER A 620 3.86 -22.78 2.79
C SER A 620 3.06 -21.90 1.80
N SER A 621 1.75 -22.08 1.73
CA SER A 621 0.81 -21.37 0.84
C SER A 621 0.44 -19.96 1.27
N TYR A 622 1.22 -19.37 2.19
CA TYR A 622 1.09 -17.97 2.58
C TYR A 622 1.43 -17.03 1.42
N GLY A 623 0.76 -15.88 1.42
CA GLY A 623 0.98 -14.81 0.46
C GLY A 623 0.52 -15.11 -0.97
N VAL A 624 0.37 -14.05 -1.75
CA VAL A 624 0.17 -14.17 -3.21
C VAL A 624 1.46 -14.61 -3.91
N TYR A 625 2.60 -14.03 -3.49
CA TYR A 625 3.90 -14.23 -4.13
C TYR A 625 4.97 -14.76 -3.17
N THR A 626 4.75 -14.69 -1.85
CA THR A 626 5.82 -14.73 -0.83
C THR A 626 5.39 -15.46 0.43
N SER A 627 6.25 -16.37 0.89
CA SER A 627 6.11 -17.03 2.19
C SER A 627 7.31 -16.71 3.10
N PRO A 628 7.12 -16.59 4.43
CA PRO A 628 8.22 -16.43 5.40
C PRO A 628 9.22 -17.59 5.44
N ASP A 629 8.84 -18.76 4.90
CA ASP A 629 9.59 -20.02 4.86
C ASP A 629 9.87 -20.54 3.43
N ARG A 630 9.74 -19.66 2.43
CA ARG A 630 10.15 -19.92 1.03
C ARG A 630 11.61 -20.43 0.94
N VAL A 631 11.89 -21.26 -0.06
CA VAL A 631 13.27 -21.69 -0.35
C VAL A 631 14.03 -20.55 -1.02
N LYS A 632 15.22 -20.25 -0.50
CA LYS A 632 16.05 -19.09 -0.86
C LYS A 632 17.12 -19.43 -1.89
N ASN A 633 17.70 -20.62 -1.88
CA ASN A 633 18.74 -21.01 -2.83
C ASN A 633 18.37 -22.33 -3.49
N PHE A 634 18.00 -22.30 -4.77
CA PHE A 634 17.61 -23.49 -5.52
C PHE A 634 17.89 -23.38 -7.03
N SER A 635 17.93 -24.52 -7.72
CA SER A 635 17.90 -24.62 -9.18
C SER A 635 17.04 -25.80 -9.64
N LEU A 636 16.65 -25.79 -10.92
CA LEU A 636 16.22 -26.99 -11.64
C LEU A 636 17.38 -27.46 -12.54
N GLN A 637 17.63 -28.76 -12.53
CA GLN A 637 18.58 -29.45 -13.40
C GLN A 637 17.85 -30.39 -14.35
N TYR A 638 18.38 -30.58 -15.56
CA TYR A 638 17.90 -31.58 -16.50
C TYR A 638 18.93 -32.70 -16.69
N TRP A 639 18.47 -33.87 -17.13
CA TRP A 639 19.35 -34.96 -17.53
C TRP A 639 19.63 -34.87 -19.04
N ASP A 640 20.90 -34.69 -19.43
CA ASP A 640 21.30 -34.55 -20.85
C ASP A 640 21.43 -35.90 -21.59
N GLY A 641 21.42 -37.02 -20.85
CA GLY A 641 21.71 -38.36 -21.34
C GLY A 641 22.88 -39.01 -20.57
N THR A 642 23.79 -38.20 -20.07
CA THR A 642 25.07 -38.54 -19.44
C THR A 642 25.29 -37.89 -18.07
N ALA A 643 24.80 -36.67 -17.87
CA ALA A 643 25.02 -35.84 -16.70
C ALA A 643 23.75 -35.05 -16.33
N TRP A 644 23.81 -34.45 -15.13
CA TRP A 644 22.87 -33.42 -14.71
C TRP A 644 23.44 -32.04 -15.05
N THR A 645 22.64 -31.17 -15.64
CA THR A 645 23.02 -29.81 -16.05
C THR A 645 22.00 -28.80 -15.54
N ASP A 646 22.45 -27.68 -14.99
CA ASP A 646 21.58 -26.62 -14.50
C ASP A 646 20.81 -25.93 -15.64
N ILE A 647 19.51 -25.73 -15.44
CA ILE A 647 18.70 -24.83 -16.26
C ILE A 647 18.98 -23.41 -15.75
N LYS A 648 19.89 -22.71 -16.43
CA LYS A 648 20.48 -21.41 -16.06
C LYS A 648 19.48 -20.39 -15.49
N GLU A 649 18.30 -20.29 -16.10
CA GLU A 649 17.26 -19.33 -15.77
C GLU A 649 16.57 -19.62 -14.43
N THR A 650 16.73 -20.84 -13.91
CA THR A 650 16.11 -21.33 -12.67
C THR A 650 16.98 -21.18 -11.43
N MET A 651 18.22 -20.68 -11.58
CA MET A 651 19.18 -20.53 -10.48
C MET A 651 18.82 -19.35 -9.56
N GLU A 652 18.01 -19.61 -8.54
CA GLU A 652 17.69 -18.64 -7.49
C GLU A 652 18.78 -18.58 -6.41
N LYS A 653 19.12 -17.35 -5.99
CA LYS A 653 20.00 -17.08 -4.84
C LYS A 653 19.37 -16.01 -3.96
N ASN A 654 19.22 -16.32 -2.67
CA ASN A 654 18.49 -15.48 -1.71
C ASN A 654 17.10 -15.04 -2.23
N ALA A 655 16.30 -16.00 -2.71
CA ALA A 655 15.01 -15.78 -3.35
C ALA A 655 14.05 -14.91 -2.52
N ARG A 656 13.18 -14.20 -3.23
CA ARG A 656 12.15 -13.32 -2.64
C ARG A 656 10.74 -13.86 -2.79
N TYR A 657 10.55 -14.96 -3.52
CA TYR A 657 9.26 -15.47 -3.96
C TYR A 657 9.05 -16.90 -3.47
N ALA A 658 7.86 -17.20 -2.96
CA ALA A 658 7.36 -18.57 -2.80
C ALA A 658 7.00 -19.18 -4.16
N GLN A 659 6.43 -18.37 -5.06
CA GLN A 659 6.01 -18.75 -6.40
C GLN A 659 6.98 -18.17 -7.45
N SER A 660 7.70 -19.02 -8.17
CA SER A 660 8.62 -18.57 -9.24
C SER A 660 8.28 -19.24 -10.57
N PHE A 661 7.83 -18.41 -11.54
CA PHE A 661 7.72 -18.80 -12.95
C PHE A 661 9.05 -18.56 -13.67
N PHE A 662 9.38 -19.46 -14.59
CA PHE A 662 10.59 -19.45 -15.41
C PHE A 662 10.25 -19.73 -16.87
N LEU A 663 10.85 -18.97 -17.78
CA LEU A 663 10.96 -19.30 -19.20
C LEU A 663 12.42 -19.63 -19.48
N PHE A 664 12.66 -20.54 -20.42
CA PHE A 664 14.02 -20.91 -20.81
C PHE A 664 14.38 -20.16 -22.11
N ASP A 665 15.56 -19.55 -22.17
CA ASP A 665 16.07 -18.83 -23.36
C ASP A 665 16.23 -19.79 -24.57
N THR A 666 16.36 -21.09 -24.30
CA THR A 666 16.42 -22.17 -25.30
C THR A 666 15.70 -23.42 -24.77
N PRO A 667 14.84 -24.08 -25.57
CA PRO A 667 14.15 -25.29 -25.13
C PRO A 667 15.07 -26.44 -24.71
N VAL A 668 14.79 -27.03 -23.55
CA VAL A 668 15.58 -28.12 -22.95
C VAL A 668 14.93 -29.46 -23.26
N THR A 669 15.60 -30.32 -24.03
CA THR A 669 15.11 -31.68 -24.31
C THR A 669 15.61 -32.66 -23.25
N THR A 670 14.71 -33.22 -22.44
CA THR A 670 15.06 -34.18 -21.39
C THR A 670 13.94 -35.16 -21.06
N SER A 671 14.28 -36.29 -20.42
CA SER A 671 13.35 -37.25 -19.83
C SER A 671 13.23 -37.15 -18.30
N LYS A 672 14.07 -36.32 -17.65
CA LYS A 672 14.05 -36.09 -16.21
C LYS A 672 14.44 -34.67 -15.85
N VAL A 673 13.81 -34.14 -14.80
CA VAL A 673 14.21 -32.88 -14.15
C VAL A 673 14.49 -33.16 -12.67
N ARG A 674 15.36 -32.37 -12.06
CA ARG A 674 15.67 -32.44 -10.63
C ARG A 674 15.65 -31.04 -10.03
N PHE A 675 14.88 -30.83 -8.96
CA PHE A 675 15.03 -29.65 -8.10
C PHE A 675 16.17 -29.90 -7.11
N VAL A 676 17.04 -28.90 -6.97
CA VAL A 676 18.21 -28.91 -6.09
C VAL A 676 18.17 -27.69 -5.18
N SER A 677 18.48 -27.82 -3.89
CA SER A 677 18.59 -26.68 -2.97
C SER A 677 19.71 -26.83 -1.95
N THR A 678 20.37 -25.72 -1.65
CA THR A 678 21.47 -25.60 -0.67
C THR A 678 21.06 -24.82 0.58
N ASP A 679 19.75 -24.68 0.84
CA ASP A 679 19.26 -24.08 2.09
C ASP A 679 19.49 -25.04 3.27
N LYS A 680 19.81 -24.48 4.44
CA LYS A 680 20.02 -25.21 5.70
C LYS A 680 18.72 -25.71 6.33
N GLY A 681 18.82 -26.76 7.15
CA GLY A 681 17.67 -27.41 7.78
C GLY A 681 16.67 -27.99 6.77
N SER A 682 15.45 -28.26 7.22
CA SER A 682 14.34 -28.72 6.38
C SER A 682 13.76 -27.60 5.50
N ILE A 683 13.33 -27.97 4.28
CA ILE A 683 12.67 -27.07 3.33
C ILE A 683 11.30 -27.61 2.88
N LYS A 684 10.44 -26.72 2.37
CA LYS A 684 9.12 -27.05 1.79
C LYS A 684 9.08 -26.75 0.29
N VAL A 685 8.51 -27.68 -0.48
CA VAL A 685 8.08 -27.50 -1.87
C VAL A 685 6.61 -27.96 -1.97
N ARG A 686 5.79 -27.34 -2.82
CA ARG A 686 4.36 -27.67 -2.99
C ARG A 686 4.05 -28.28 -4.35
N GLU A 687 4.47 -27.64 -5.43
CA GLU A 687 4.22 -28.07 -6.81
C GLU A 687 5.37 -27.63 -7.72
N ILE A 688 5.76 -28.48 -8.67
CA ILE A 688 6.69 -28.17 -9.75
C ILE A 688 6.03 -28.50 -11.09
N LYS A 689 5.63 -27.44 -11.81
CA LYS A 689 5.08 -27.53 -13.17
C LYS A 689 6.21 -27.43 -14.19
N LEU A 690 6.15 -28.25 -15.24
CA LEU A 690 7.10 -28.23 -16.36
C LEU A 690 6.30 -28.16 -17.66
N PHE A 691 6.54 -27.15 -18.49
CA PHE A 691 5.74 -26.91 -19.70
C PHE A 691 6.52 -27.29 -20.96
N ASP A 692 5.84 -27.90 -21.93
CA ASP A 692 6.44 -28.07 -23.25
C ASP A 692 6.66 -26.74 -23.97
N SER A 693 7.67 -26.69 -24.83
CA SER A 693 8.14 -25.47 -25.48
C SER A 693 7.18 -24.82 -26.48
N GLU A 694 6.20 -25.56 -27.02
CA GLU A 694 5.18 -24.95 -27.89
C GLU A 694 4.07 -24.30 -27.05
N SER A 695 3.72 -24.88 -25.90
CA SER A 695 2.66 -24.36 -25.03
C SER A 695 2.95 -22.99 -24.39
N VAL A 696 4.23 -22.62 -24.22
CA VAL A 696 4.69 -21.34 -23.63
C VAL A 696 5.29 -20.35 -24.64
N LYS A 697 5.12 -20.63 -25.94
CA LYS A 697 5.72 -19.88 -27.06
C LYS A 697 5.09 -18.50 -27.23
N ASP A 698 3.76 -18.45 -27.31
CA ASP A 698 2.98 -17.26 -27.67
C ASP A 698 2.36 -16.56 -26.45
N ILE A 699 3.11 -16.38 -25.36
CA ILE A 699 2.61 -15.69 -24.16
C ILE A 699 2.41 -14.19 -24.47
N PRO A 700 1.17 -13.66 -24.40
CA PRO A 700 0.91 -12.28 -24.78
C PRO A 700 1.52 -11.29 -23.79
N SER A 701 2.04 -10.18 -24.33
CA SER A 701 2.49 -9.06 -23.50
C SER A 701 1.29 -8.30 -22.94
N SER A 702 1.35 -7.95 -21.66
CA SER A 702 0.30 -7.20 -20.96
C SER A 702 0.91 -6.42 -19.80
N TYR A 703 0.40 -5.21 -19.61
CA TYR A 703 0.63 -4.35 -18.44
C TYR A 703 -0.71 -3.95 -17.79
N ASP A 704 -1.72 -4.80 -17.99
CA ASP A 704 -3.09 -4.56 -17.57
C ASP A 704 -3.28 -4.93 -16.09
N ILE A 705 -4.03 -4.11 -15.37
CA ILE A 705 -4.60 -4.49 -14.09
C ILE A 705 -5.66 -5.57 -14.33
N SER A 706 -5.66 -6.59 -13.48
CA SER A 706 -6.43 -7.81 -13.66
C SER A 706 -7.32 -8.16 -12.46
N GLY A 707 -7.46 -7.24 -11.51
CA GLY A 707 -8.30 -7.33 -10.32
C GLY A 707 -7.75 -6.42 -9.22
N ILE A 708 -8.59 -6.04 -8.27
CA ILE A 708 -8.20 -5.20 -7.11
C ILE A 708 -7.83 -6.07 -5.89
N GLN A 709 -7.23 -5.48 -4.85
CA GLN A 709 -7.13 -6.09 -3.51
C GLN A 709 -7.93 -5.24 -2.52
N ARG A 710 -8.30 -5.79 -1.37
CA ARG A 710 -9.15 -5.12 -0.37
C ARG A 710 -8.61 -3.79 0.13
N THR A 711 -7.29 -3.62 0.23
CA THR A 711 -6.69 -2.30 0.51
C THR A 711 -6.90 -1.28 -0.62
N GLY A 712 -7.04 -1.71 -1.87
CA GLY A 712 -7.43 -0.86 -3.00
C GLY A 712 -8.91 -0.49 -2.97
N GLU A 713 -9.78 -1.42 -2.56
CA GLU A 713 -11.20 -1.15 -2.30
C GLU A 713 -11.39 -0.18 -1.13
N VAL A 714 -10.58 -0.30 -0.06
CA VAL A 714 -10.49 0.72 1.00
C VAL A 714 -10.14 2.09 0.43
N VAL A 715 -9.17 2.19 -0.49
CA VAL A 715 -8.85 3.48 -1.15
C VAL A 715 -9.99 3.96 -2.04
N ARG A 716 -10.68 3.08 -2.79
CA ARG A 716 -11.84 3.44 -3.62
C ARG A 716 -12.97 4.05 -2.79
N LEU A 717 -13.40 3.33 -1.75
CA LEU A 717 -14.48 3.77 -0.89
C LEU A 717 -14.10 5.04 -0.11
N PHE A 718 -12.86 5.14 0.36
CA PHE A 718 -12.39 6.37 1.00
C PHE A 718 -12.34 7.55 0.04
N ALA A 719 -11.89 7.35 -1.21
CA ALA A 719 -11.88 8.38 -2.24
C ALA A 719 -13.30 8.79 -2.68
N LYS A 720 -14.26 7.85 -2.71
CA LYS A 720 -15.69 8.11 -2.97
C LYS A 720 -16.29 9.06 -1.93
N GLY A 721 -15.94 8.89 -0.65
CA GLY A 721 -16.47 9.71 0.45
C GLY A 721 -15.67 10.98 0.76
N PHE A 722 -14.35 10.89 0.92
CA PHE A 722 -13.57 11.81 1.77
C PHE A 722 -12.48 12.62 1.03
N LYS A 723 -12.52 12.69 -0.31
CA LYS A 723 -11.70 13.62 -1.10
C LYS A 723 -12.32 15.03 -1.21
N ASN A 724 -11.60 15.95 -1.88
CA ASN A 724 -12.07 17.30 -2.25
C ASN A 724 -12.39 18.29 -1.10
N GLU A 725 -11.79 18.14 0.09
CA GLU A 725 -11.98 19.08 1.22
C GLU A 725 -13.44 19.24 1.69
N ARG A 726 -14.24 18.17 1.57
CA ARG A 726 -15.66 18.14 1.97
C ARG A 726 -15.81 18.43 3.48
N PRO A 727 -16.82 19.19 3.93
CA PRO A 727 -17.07 19.42 5.36
C PRO A 727 -17.09 18.13 6.19
N LEU A 728 -16.19 18.05 7.18
CA LEU A 728 -16.09 16.93 8.13
C LEU A 728 -16.99 17.23 9.33
N LEU A 729 -17.85 16.29 9.69
CA LEU A 729 -18.90 16.48 10.68
C LEU A 729 -18.58 15.81 12.02
N SER A 730 -18.98 16.47 13.11
CA SER A 730 -18.91 15.96 14.47
C SER A 730 -19.56 14.58 14.57
N THR A 731 -18.75 13.56 14.84
CA THR A 731 -19.11 12.13 14.84
C THR A 731 -18.55 11.51 16.12
N VAL A 732 -19.42 11.14 17.05
CA VAL A 732 -19.05 10.81 18.44
C VAL A 732 -19.53 9.41 18.80
N LYS A 733 -18.60 8.54 19.21
CA LYS A 733 -18.87 7.20 19.77
C LYS A 733 -19.33 7.31 21.22
N SER A 734 -20.29 6.49 21.64
CA SER A 734 -20.78 6.44 23.03
C SER A 734 -19.79 5.85 24.04
N ALA A 735 -18.71 5.23 23.56
CA ALA A 735 -17.61 4.71 24.35
C ALA A 735 -16.28 4.95 23.63
N ALA A 736 -15.19 5.09 24.39
CA ALA A 736 -13.84 5.07 23.84
C ALA A 736 -13.48 3.63 23.47
N ASP A 737 -13.38 3.37 22.17
CA ASP A 737 -12.97 2.09 21.59
C ASP A 737 -11.99 2.42 20.46
N ASN A 738 -10.72 2.03 20.61
CA ASN A 738 -9.67 2.35 19.65
C ASN A 738 -9.63 1.38 18.46
N ASP A 739 -10.42 0.30 18.47
CA ASP A 739 -10.57 -0.62 17.35
C ASP A 739 -11.79 -0.31 16.47
N VAL A 740 -12.56 0.74 16.80
CA VAL A 740 -13.68 1.21 15.97
C VAL A 740 -13.49 2.66 15.57
N ASP A 741 -13.32 2.95 14.28
CA ASP A 741 -13.35 4.33 13.76
C ASP A 741 -14.73 4.67 13.23
N ALA A 742 -15.13 5.92 13.44
CA ALA A 742 -16.33 6.49 12.84
C ALA A 742 -16.08 7.95 12.48
N ILE A 743 -16.12 8.30 11.20
CA ILE A 743 -16.08 9.69 10.74
C ILE A 743 -17.15 9.95 9.67
N THR A 744 -17.71 11.15 9.66
CA THR A 744 -18.75 11.55 8.70
C THR A 744 -18.32 12.79 7.94
N CYS A 745 -18.58 12.85 6.64
CA CYS A 745 -18.51 14.09 5.87
C CYS A 745 -19.76 14.32 5.03
N PHE A 746 -19.95 15.54 4.56
CA PHE A 746 -21.06 15.93 3.70
C PHE A 746 -20.52 16.45 2.36
N ASN A 747 -21.02 15.90 1.23
CA ASN A 747 -20.81 16.51 -0.08
C ASN A 747 -22.02 17.42 -0.43
N PRO A 748 -21.86 18.76 -0.43
CA PRO A 748 -22.92 19.68 -0.84
C PRO A 748 -23.21 19.64 -2.36
N GLU A 749 -22.25 19.25 -3.20
CA GLU A 749 -22.42 19.21 -4.66
C GLU A 749 -23.34 18.06 -5.09
N GLU A 750 -23.23 16.91 -4.43
CA GLU A 750 -24.08 15.73 -4.67
C GLU A 750 -25.27 15.62 -3.72
N MET A 751 -25.36 16.47 -2.69
CA MET A 751 -26.32 16.38 -1.59
C MET A 751 -26.32 14.99 -0.91
N ARG A 752 -25.13 14.53 -0.49
CA ARG A 752 -24.92 13.24 0.19
C ARG A 752 -24.14 13.38 1.49
N TYR A 753 -24.50 12.59 2.51
CA TYR A 753 -23.59 12.26 3.60
C TYR A 753 -22.84 10.96 3.28
N TYR A 754 -21.59 10.89 3.74
CA TYR A 754 -20.78 9.67 3.75
C TYR A 754 -20.31 9.40 5.18
N ILE A 755 -20.57 8.20 5.69
CA ILE A 755 -20.05 7.74 6.99
C ILE A 755 -19.03 6.63 6.71
N TRP A 756 -17.82 6.81 7.21
CA TRP A 756 -16.76 5.81 7.21
C TRP A 756 -16.75 5.09 8.55
N LEU A 757 -16.91 3.77 8.53
CA LEU A 757 -16.84 2.91 9.70
C LEU A 757 -15.73 1.89 9.50
N VAL A 758 -14.90 1.70 10.53
CA VAL A 758 -13.83 0.70 10.55
C VAL A 758 -14.00 -0.16 11.80
N GLN A 759 -13.86 -1.47 11.66
CA GLN A 759 -13.87 -2.44 12.74
C GLN A 759 -12.60 -3.28 12.68
N ARG A 760 -11.72 -3.16 13.67
CA ARG A 760 -10.48 -3.95 13.78
C ARG A 760 -10.63 -5.23 14.59
N LYS A 761 -11.68 -5.36 15.42
CA LYS A 761 -11.88 -6.51 16.32
C LYS A 761 -12.19 -7.80 15.55
N HIS A 762 -11.78 -8.93 16.12
CA HIS A 762 -11.99 -10.29 15.58
C HIS A 762 -13.40 -10.84 15.84
N PHE A 763 -14.30 -10.02 16.39
CA PHE A 763 -15.72 -10.31 16.56
C PHE A 763 -16.52 -9.08 16.11
N SER A 764 -17.76 -9.30 15.66
CA SER A 764 -18.66 -8.25 15.19
C SER A 764 -19.16 -7.37 16.33
N ASN A 765 -19.62 -6.17 15.99
CA ASN A 765 -20.13 -5.20 16.95
C ASN A 765 -21.52 -4.71 16.53
N ASN A 766 -22.47 -4.64 17.48
CA ASN A 766 -23.78 -4.05 17.23
C ASN A 766 -23.66 -2.53 17.32
N LEU A 767 -23.94 -1.84 16.22
CA LEU A 767 -23.77 -0.40 16.08
C LEU A 767 -25.11 0.27 15.74
N THR A 768 -25.45 1.30 16.50
CA THR A 768 -26.62 2.14 16.27
C THR A 768 -26.19 3.55 15.90
N LEU A 769 -26.44 3.94 14.65
CA LEU A 769 -26.27 5.32 14.20
C LEU A 769 -27.41 6.18 14.74
N ASN A 770 -27.06 7.33 15.31
CA ASN A 770 -27.99 8.38 15.68
C ASN A 770 -27.77 9.59 14.76
N MET A 771 -28.65 9.72 13.77
CA MET A 771 -28.60 10.70 12.68
C MET A 771 -29.71 11.75 12.78
N LYS A 772 -30.44 11.78 13.90
CA LYS A 772 -31.62 12.67 14.09
C LYS A 772 -31.32 14.15 13.84
N SER A 773 -30.11 14.59 14.17
CA SER A 773 -29.57 15.94 13.94
C SER A 773 -29.43 16.33 12.46
N LEU A 774 -29.42 15.35 11.54
CA LEU A 774 -29.26 15.58 10.11
C LEU A 774 -30.56 16.09 9.45
N ASP A 775 -31.70 15.93 10.12
CA ASP A 775 -33.06 16.25 9.61
C ASP A 775 -33.36 15.53 8.28
N LEU A 776 -32.95 14.27 8.17
CA LEU A 776 -33.18 13.43 6.99
C LEU A 776 -34.68 13.06 6.87
N PRO A 777 -35.29 13.10 5.68
CA PRO A 777 -36.67 12.68 5.46
C PRO A 777 -36.91 11.21 5.85
N THR A 778 -38.09 10.90 6.39
CA THR A 778 -38.55 9.51 6.59
C THR A 778 -38.50 8.72 5.28
N GLY A 779 -38.02 7.48 5.30
CA GLY A 779 -37.80 6.68 4.09
C GLY A 779 -36.49 7.01 3.34
N THR A 780 -35.66 7.93 3.85
CA THR A 780 -34.27 8.09 3.38
C THR A 780 -33.53 6.76 3.53
N ARG A 781 -32.81 6.37 2.48
CA ARG A 781 -32.15 5.07 2.37
C ARG A 781 -30.64 5.21 2.50
N VAL A 782 -30.06 4.37 3.35
CA VAL A 782 -28.62 4.21 3.55
C VAL A 782 -28.15 3.03 2.70
N ILE A 783 -27.12 3.25 1.89
CA ILE A 783 -26.48 2.25 1.04
C ILE A 783 -25.13 1.90 1.67
N ALA A 784 -24.87 0.62 1.93
CA ALA A 784 -23.64 0.14 2.57
C ALA A 784 -22.77 -0.65 1.61
N GLU A 785 -21.61 -0.09 1.25
CA GLU A 785 -20.51 -0.82 0.61
C GLU A 785 -19.55 -1.33 1.69
N GLU A 786 -19.16 -2.61 1.65
CA GLU A 786 -18.35 -3.24 2.70
C GLU A 786 -17.10 -3.95 2.14
N VAL A 787 -15.98 -3.82 2.84
CA VAL A 787 -14.77 -4.63 2.64
C VAL A 787 -14.56 -5.44 3.93
N SER A 788 -14.62 -6.76 3.84
CA SER A 788 -14.51 -7.67 4.99
C SER A 788 -13.94 -9.02 4.57
N ALA A 789 -13.87 -10.01 5.47
CA ALA A 789 -13.44 -11.37 5.10
C ALA A 789 -14.25 -11.98 3.93
N ASN A 790 -15.50 -11.54 3.74
CA ASN A 790 -16.42 -12.05 2.72
C ASN A 790 -16.76 -11.03 1.61
N ALA A 791 -16.45 -9.73 1.77
CA ALA A 791 -16.78 -8.67 0.81
C ALA A 791 -15.53 -7.92 0.26
N TYR A 792 -15.69 -7.28 -0.89
CA TYR A 792 -14.73 -6.51 -1.69
C TYR A 792 -15.34 -5.20 -2.24
N GLY A 793 -16.13 -4.51 -1.41
CA GLY A 793 -16.66 -3.17 -1.70
C GLY A 793 -18.00 -3.16 -2.44
N GLU A 794 -18.64 -4.31 -2.63
CA GLU A 794 -20.01 -4.42 -3.12
C GLU A 794 -21.05 -3.97 -2.09
N VAL A 795 -22.30 -3.77 -2.53
CA VAL A 795 -23.39 -3.29 -1.67
C VAL A 795 -24.01 -4.46 -0.89
N VAL A 796 -23.52 -4.68 0.33
CA VAL A 796 -23.99 -5.74 1.23
C VAL A 796 -25.42 -5.51 1.73
N TRP A 797 -25.86 -4.26 1.89
CA TRP A 797 -27.26 -3.94 2.20
C TRP A 797 -27.65 -2.50 1.81
N SER A 798 -28.97 -2.29 1.64
CA SER A 798 -29.56 -0.95 1.66
C SER A 798 -30.76 -0.95 2.62
N LYS A 799 -30.82 -0.01 3.56
CA LYS A 799 -31.84 0.05 4.62
C LYS A 799 -32.42 1.46 4.72
N GLU A 800 -33.69 1.58 5.10
CA GLU A 800 -34.31 2.88 5.37
C GLU A 800 -34.10 3.29 6.83
N ILE A 801 -33.95 4.60 7.07
CA ILE A 801 -33.82 5.19 8.40
C ILE A 801 -35.21 5.23 9.05
N SER A 802 -35.32 4.76 10.30
CA SER A 802 -36.57 4.77 11.04
C SER A 802 -36.96 6.18 11.52
N GLU A 803 -38.24 6.39 11.82
CA GLU A 803 -38.83 7.70 12.17
C GLU A 803 -38.15 8.42 13.37
N ASN A 804 -37.44 7.69 14.22
CA ASN A 804 -36.65 8.22 15.33
C ASN A 804 -35.30 8.85 14.90
N GLY A 805 -34.93 8.76 13.61
CA GLY A 805 -33.65 9.24 13.08
C GLY A 805 -32.47 8.32 13.38
N GLN A 806 -32.71 7.02 13.59
CA GLN A 806 -31.68 6.03 13.94
C GLN A 806 -31.60 4.90 12.91
N LEU A 807 -30.47 4.17 12.92
CA LEU A 807 -30.29 2.94 12.14
C LEU A 807 -29.34 1.98 12.87
N SER A 808 -29.84 0.78 13.21
CA SER A 808 -29.08 -0.26 13.91
C SER A 808 -28.67 -1.40 12.97
N PHE A 809 -27.44 -1.88 13.09
CA PHE A 809 -26.92 -3.01 12.33
C PHE A 809 -25.70 -3.64 13.00
N GLU A 810 -25.36 -4.86 12.57
CA GLU A 810 -24.11 -5.52 12.89
C GLU A 810 -23.00 -5.00 11.96
N LEU A 811 -21.91 -4.50 12.54
CA LEU A 811 -20.67 -4.17 11.84
C LEU A 811 -19.73 -5.38 11.96
N PRO A 812 -19.44 -6.12 10.87
CA PRO A 812 -18.76 -7.42 10.96
C PRO A 812 -17.33 -7.36 11.52
N ALA A 813 -16.85 -8.51 12.00
CA ALA A 813 -15.47 -8.66 12.44
C ALA A 813 -14.49 -8.28 11.31
N GLN A 814 -13.45 -7.52 11.65
CA GLN A 814 -12.41 -7.06 10.73
C GLN A 814 -12.95 -6.51 9.39
N SER A 815 -13.82 -5.50 9.47
CA SER A 815 -14.52 -4.89 8.33
C SER A 815 -14.27 -3.39 8.19
N VAL A 816 -14.52 -2.88 6.98
CA VAL A 816 -14.54 -1.46 6.63
C VAL A 816 -15.82 -1.22 5.85
N MET A 817 -16.59 -0.20 6.20
CA MET A 817 -17.90 0.06 5.61
C MET A 817 -18.06 1.55 5.28
N LEU A 818 -18.41 1.83 4.02
CA LEU A 818 -18.82 3.15 3.57
C LEU A 818 -20.35 3.17 3.49
N LEU A 819 -20.97 4.06 4.26
CA LEU A 819 -22.39 4.32 4.19
C LEU A 819 -22.63 5.60 3.37
N THR A 820 -23.29 5.46 2.22
CA THR A 820 -23.74 6.58 1.39
C THR A 820 -25.20 6.90 1.69
N ILE A 821 -25.50 8.16 2.00
CA ILE A 821 -26.86 8.62 2.35
C ILE A 821 -27.23 9.86 1.51
N PRO A 822 -28.04 9.70 0.45
CA PRO A 822 -28.60 10.84 -0.28
C PRO A 822 -29.56 11.64 0.61
N VAL A 823 -29.43 12.98 0.67
CA VAL A 823 -30.34 13.85 1.44
C VAL A 823 -31.77 13.84 0.89
N ARG A 824 -31.92 13.49 -0.38
CA ARG A 824 -33.21 13.25 -1.04
C ARG A 824 -33.13 11.95 -1.82
N MET A 825 -34.18 11.14 -1.70
CA MET A 825 -34.45 10.00 -2.57
C MET A 825 -35.67 10.36 -3.42
N ASN A 826 -35.62 10.15 -4.74
CA ASN A 826 -36.84 10.24 -5.54
C ASN A 826 -37.62 8.90 -5.41
N ALA A 827 -38.77 8.81 -6.08
CA ALA A 827 -39.52 7.55 -6.14
C ALA A 827 -38.69 6.46 -6.84
N LEU A 828 -38.66 5.25 -6.27
CA LEU A 828 -37.97 4.09 -6.84
C LEU A 828 -38.52 3.75 -8.23
N ASN A 829 -37.68 3.85 -9.24
CA ASN A 829 -37.87 3.24 -10.54
C ASN A 829 -37.02 1.95 -10.62
N THR A 830 -37.66 0.80 -10.76
CA THR A 830 -36.96 -0.48 -10.94
C THR A 830 -37.03 -0.90 -12.40
N LEU A 831 -35.90 -0.83 -13.11
CA LEU A 831 -35.78 -1.40 -14.44
C LEU A 831 -35.49 -2.90 -14.33
N VAL A 832 -36.04 -3.68 -15.27
CA VAL A 832 -35.72 -5.09 -15.48
C VAL A 832 -34.85 -5.24 -16.72
N ALA A 833 -34.09 -6.34 -16.81
CA ALA A 833 -33.31 -6.63 -18.00
C ALA A 833 -34.22 -6.81 -19.23
N VAL A 834 -33.83 -6.22 -20.36
CA VAL A 834 -34.52 -6.37 -21.66
C VAL A 834 -33.98 -7.56 -22.46
N ASP A 835 -32.67 -7.80 -22.34
CA ASP A 835 -31.94 -8.94 -22.91
C ASP A 835 -30.97 -9.53 -21.89
N ASP A 836 -30.80 -10.85 -21.85
CA ASP A 836 -29.64 -11.49 -21.21
C ASP A 836 -29.17 -12.75 -21.93
N VAL A 837 -27.87 -13.02 -21.88
CA VAL A 837 -27.27 -14.16 -22.60
C VAL A 837 -25.98 -14.64 -21.96
N VAL A 838 -25.85 -15.96 -21.82
CA VAL A 838 -24.59 -16.62 -21.49
C VAL A 838 -23.84 -17.03 -22.75
N VAL A 839 -22.59 -16.59 -22.91
CA VAL A 839 -21.70 -17.01 -23.99
C VAL A 839 -20.67 -18.01 -23.45
N LYS A 840 -20.34 -19.04 -24.25
CA LYS A 840 -19.52 -20.19 -23.82
C LYS A 840 -18.35 -20.43 -24.76
N ALA A 841 -17.16 -20.64 -24.23
CA ALA A 841 -15.94 -20.75 -25.03
C ALA A 841 -15.72 -22.16 -25.63
N GLY A 842 -14.55 -22.34 -26.28
CA GLY A 842 -14.13 -23.62 -26.87
C GLY A 842 -15.09 -24.13 -27.94
N ARG A 843 -15.49 -25.41 -27.86
CA ARG A 843 -16.40 -26.09 -28.82
C ARG A 843 -17.82 -25.47 -28.94
N ASN A 844 -18.13 -24.47 -28.11
CA ASN A 844 -19.40 -23.77 -28.10
C ASN A 844 -19.28 -22.31 -28.58
N ASP A 845 -18.10 -21.86 -29.00
CA ASP A 845 -17.79 -20.44 -29.25
C ASP A 845 -18.66 -19.74 -30.31
N LYS A 846 -19.21 -20.50 -31.27
CA LYS A 846 -20.16 -20.02 -32.30
C LYS A 846 -21.64 -20.32 -32.00
N LYS A 847 -21.97 -20.85 -30.82
CA LYS A 847 -23.35 -21.17 -30.43
C LYS A 847 -23.95 -20.03 -29.62
N ASN A 848 -25.17 -19.66 -29.95
CA ASN A 848 -26.01 -18.82 -29.10
C ASN A 848 -26.61 -19.64 -27.94
N PHE A 849 -26.79 -19.00 -26.79
CA PHE A 849 -27.52 -19.55 -25.64
C PHE A 849 -28.45 -18.52 -24.97
N GLY A 850 -29.01 -17.55 -25.72
CA GLY A 850 -29.99 -16.57 -25.21
C GLY A 850 -31.35 -17.17 -24.80
N LYS A 851 -31.46 -18.50 -24.77
CA LYS A 851 -32.60 -19.28 -24.26
C LYS A 851 -32.17 -20.22 -23.13
N ALA A 852 -31.05 -19.91 -22.48
CA ALA A 852 -30.67 -20.51 -21.21
C ALA A 852 -31.69 -20.10 -20.13
N LYS A 853 -31.84 -20.92 -19.09
CA LYS A 853 -32.73 -20.62 -17.95
C LYS A 853 -32.00 -20.03 -16.74
N MET A 854 -30.68 -19.92 -16.84
CA MET A 854 -29.79 -19.36 -15.83
C MET A 854 -28.61 -18.70 -16.54
N MET A 855 -28.26 -17.48 -16.12
CA MET A 855 -26.95 -16.91 -16.38
C MET A 855 -25.89 -17.67 -15.59
N ASN A 856 -24.68 -17.78 -16.14
CA ASN A 856 -23.57 -18.49 -15.51
C ASN A 856 -22.26 -17.71 -15.62
N VAL A 857 -21.45 -17.76 -14.57
CA VAL A 857 -20.05 -17.31 -14.58
C VAL A 857 -19.18 -18.50 -14.23
N GLU A 858 -18.25 -18.86 -15.11
CA GLU A 858 -17.32 -19.98 -14.92
C GLU A 858 -16.00 -19.67 -15.62
N MET A 859 -14.88 -19.92 -14.95
CA MET A 859 -13.56 -19.90 -15.57
C MET A 859 -12.68 -21.00 -14.99
N ASN A 860 -12.16 -21.84 -15.87
CA ASN A 860 -11.07 -22.75 -15.57
C ASN A 860 -10.09 -22.75 -16.75
N ALA A 861 -8.88 -22.23 -16.54
CA ALA A 861 -7.88 -22.06 -17.58
C ALA A 861 -7.47 -23.39 -18.24
N SER A 862 -7.45 -24.48 -17.46
CA SER A 862 -7.15 -25.84 -17.96
C SER A 862 -8.32 -26.50 -18.72
N ARG A 863 -9.53 -25.92 -18.66
CA ARG A 863 -10.76 -26.50 -19.21
C ARG A 863 -11.59 -25.49 -20.01
N ILE A 864 -10.97 -24.83 -20.99
CA ILE A 864 -11.58 -23.76 -21.82
C ILE A 864 -13.01 -24.03 -22.35
N ASN A 865 -13.43 -25.28 -22.55
CA ASN A 865 -14.80 -25.62 -22.98
C ASN A 865 -15.89 -25.36 -21.91
N GLY A 866 -15.50 -25.20 -20.64
CA GLY A 866 -16.40 -24.86 -19.53
C GLY A 866 -16.55 -23.36 -19.28
N ASN A 867 -15.70 -22.52 -19.87
CA ASN A 867 -15.70 -21.08 -19.54
C ASN A 867 -16.98 -20.39 -20.02
N GLN A 868 -17.61 -19.62 -19.12
CA GLN A 868 -18.91 -18.98 -19.30
C GLN A 868 -18.86 -17.52 -18.83
N VAL A 869 -19.41 -16.63 -19.64
CA VAL A 869 -19.56 -15.18 -19.38
C VAL A 869 -21.01 -14.81 -19.64
N SER A 870 -21.61 -13.97 -18.80
CA SER A 870 -23.01 -13.55 -18.97
C SER A 870 -23.14 -12.05 -19.21
N TYR A 871 -24.04 -11.67 -20.11
CA TYR A 871 -24.34 -10.31 -20.53
C TYR A 871 -25.79 -9.97 -20.14
N VAL A 872 -26.05 -8.76 -19.65
CA VAL A 872 -27.38 -8.27 -19.22
C VAL A 872 -27.58 -6.85 -19.74
N LYS A 873 -28.66 -6.59 -20.48
CA LYS A 873 -28.99 -5.26 -21.02
C LYS A 873 -30.17 -4.63 -20.30
N PHE A 874 -30.13 -3.31 -20.09
CA PHE A 874 -31.26 -2.51 -19.62
C PHE A 874 -31.53 -1.34 -20.59
N ASP A 875 -32.81 -1.12 -20.93
CA ASP A 875 -33.27 0.11 -21.60
C ASP A 875 -33.13 1.30 -20.65
N LEU A 876 -32.43 2.33 -21.11
CA LEU A 876 -32.13 3.56 -20.38
C LEU A 876 -32.91 4.78 -20.89
N SER A 877 -33.71 4.65 -21.95
CA SER A 877 -34.45 5.74 -22.60
C SER A 877 -35.40 6.50 -21.67
N GLY A 878 -36.04 5.81 -20.73
CA GLY A 878 -37.07 6.35 -19.84
C GLY A 878 -36.60 7.07 -18.57
N VAL A 879 -35.28 7.29 -18.36
CA VAL A 879 -34.76 7.86 -17.10
C VAL A 879 -33.91 9.11 -17.33
N ASP A 880 -34.24 10.16 -16.58
CA ASP A 880 -33.45 11.39 -16.52
C ASP A 880 -32.14 11.18 -15.73
N ARG A 881 -31.04 11.07 -16.46
CA ARG A 881 -29.69 10.83 -15.92
C ARG A 881 -29.21 11.93 -14.97
N GLN A 882 -29.71 13.16 -15.08
CA GLN A 882 -29.34 14.28 -14.21
C GLN A 882 -30.08 14.25 -12.87
N LYS A 883 -31.17 13.48 -12.75
CA LYS A 883 -31.96 13.34 -11.52
C LYS A 883 -31.62 12.08 -10.71
N ILE A 884 -30.68 11.25 -11.16
CA ILE A 884 -30.29 10.03 -10.45
C ILE A 884 -29.55 10.42 -9.16
N ASN A 885 -30.17 10.12 -8.02
CA ASN A 885 -29.61 10.25 -6.68
C ASN A 885 -28.96 8.93 -6.24
N ALA A 886 -29.47 7.78 -6.68
CA ALA A 886 -28.80 6.49 -6.53
C ALA A 886 -29.18 5.51 -7.66
N ALA A 887 -28.26 4.63 -8.04
CA ALA A 887 -28.57 3.47 -8.87
C ALA A 887 -27.81 2.23 -8.38
N ILE A 888 -28.54 1.14 -8.11
CA ILE A 888 -27.98 -0.14 -7.69
C ILE A 888 -28.33 -1.21 -8.72
N PHE A 889 -27.31 -1.81 -9.31
CA PHE A 889 -27.42 -3.03 -10.12
C PHE A 889 -27.56 -4.24 -9.20
N GLN A 890 -28.50 -5.14 -9.48
CA GLN A 890 -28.82 -6.29 -8.63
C GLN A 890 -28.96 -7.57 -9.47
N ILE A 891 -28.35 -8.66 -9.01
CA ILE A 891 -28.48 -10.01 -9.56
C ILE A 891 -28.86 -11.01 -8.47
N TYR A 892 -29.68 -12.01 -8.78
CA TYR A 892 -30.14 -13.00 -7.79
C TYR A 892 -29.57 -14.38 -8.09
N GLY A 893 -28.90 -15.00 -7.11
CA GLY A 893 -28.24 -16.30 -7.29
C GLY A 893 -27.22 -16.64 -6.21
N ASN A 894 -26.35 -17.60 -6.52
CA ASN A 894 -25.33 -18.16 -5.62
C ASN A 894 -24.20 -18.87 -6.39
N SER A 895 -23.14 -19.28 -5.70
CA SER A 895 -22.18 -20.28 -6.16
C SER A 895 -22.53 -21.68 -5.64
N ILE A 896 -21.97 -22.70 -6.30
CA ILE A 896 -22.10 -24.12 -5.91
C ILE A 896 -21.12 -24.53 -4.79
N VAL A 897 -20.54 -23.57 -4.04
CA VAL A 897 -19.55 -23.82 -2.98
C VAL A 897 -19.78 -22.95 -1.74
N GLY A 898 -19.53 -23.52 -0.56
CA GLY A 898 -19.52 -22.81 0.73
C GLY A 898 -18.27 -21.95 0.98
N HIS A 899 -17.67 -21.39 -0.07
CA HIS A 899 -16.50 -20.49 0.00
C HIS A 899 -16.68 -19.34 -1.01
N PRO A 900 -16.25 -18.10 -0.69
CA PRO A 900 -16.28 -16.94 -1.59
C PRO A 900 -15.82 -17.20 -3.03
N TYR A 901 -16.74 -17.16 -3.99
CA TYR A 901 -16.45 -17.06 -5.42
C TYR A 901 -16.57 -15.59 -5.85
N ARG A 902 -15.50 -15.03 -6.43
CA ARG A 902 -15.36 -13.59 -6.72
C ARG A 902 -15.18 -13.33 -8.21
N PHE A 903 -15.96 -12.44 -8.82
CA PHE A 903 -15.89 -12.11 -10.25
C PHE A 903 -16.07 -10.62 -10.54
N HIS A 904 -15.58 -10.15 -11.68
CA HIS A 904 -15.72 -8.76 -12.12
C HIS A 904 -17.08 -8.52 -12.77
N VAL A 905 -17.61 -7.30 -12.62
CA VAL A 905 -18.70 -6.76 -13.41
C VAL A 905 -18.19 -5.54 -14.18
N TYR A 906 -18.41 -5.53 -15.49
CA TYR A 906 -18.12 -4.39 -16.37
C TYR A 906 -19.41 -3.80 -16.93
N ALA A 907 -19.48 -2.48 -17.10
CA ALA A 907 -20.48 -1.82 -17.94
C ALA A 907 -19.89 -1.53 -19.33
N LEU A 908 -20.69 -1.68 -20.40
CA LEU A 908 -20.28 -1.39 -21.77
C LEU A 908 -21.08 -0.23 -22.38
N ASP A 909 -20.40 0.58 -23.19
CA ASP A 909 -21.04 1.54 -24.08
C ASP A 909 -21.56 0.85 -25.37
N ASN A 910 -20.92 -0.24 -25.79
CA ASN A 910 -21.36 -1.01 -26.97
C ASN A 910 -22.51 -1.97 -26.63
N ASN A 911 -23.73 -1.46 -26.77
CA ASN A 911 -24.98 -2.18 -26.53
C ASN A 911 -25.54 -2.91 -27.76
N ASN A 912 -24.89 -2.79 -28.92
CA ASN A 912 -25.35 -3.30 -30.22
C ASN A 912 -25.18 -4.83 -30.33
N TRP A 913 -26.01 -5.57 -29.58
CA TRP A 913 -26.08 -7.03 -29.61
C TRP A 913 -27.54 -7.52 -29.46
N ASP A 914 -27.84 -8.67 -30.09
CA ASP A 914 -29.13 -9.36 -30.04
C ASP A 914 -28.97 -10.69 -29.30
N GLU A 915 -29.77 -10.90 -28.27
CA GLU A 915 -29.87 -12.10 -27.44
C GLU A 915 -29.92 -13.43 -28.20
N ASN A 916 -30.57 -13.45 -29.37
CA ASN A 916 -30.75 -14.65 -30.21
C ASN A 916 -29.52 -14.95 -31.08
N THR A 917 -28.56 -14.02 -31.16
CA THR A 917 -27.38 -14.13 -32.05
C THR A 917 -26.05 -14.08 -31.31
N LEU A 918 -26.00 -13.58 -30.07
CA LEU A 918 -24.75 -13.42 -29.34
C LEU A 918 -24.11 -14.77 -29.00
N ASN A 919 -22.80 -14.85 -29.18
CA ASN A 919 -21.94 -16.00 -28.95
C ASN A 919 -20.51 -15.49 -28.64
N TRP A 920 -19.57 -16.38 -28.30
CA TRP A 920 -18.22 -15.95 -27.90
C TRP A 920 -17.46 -15.17 -28.99
N LYS A 921 -17.81 -15.34 -30.27
CA LYS A 921 -17.10 -14.68 -31.39
C LYS A 921 -17.64 -13.30 -31.77
N ASN A 922 -18.81 -12.89 -31.29
CA ASN A 922 -19.38 -11.56 -31.51
C ASN A 922 -19.81 -10.82 -30.23
N ALA A 923 -19.60 -11.42 -29.05
CA ALA A 923 -19.81 -10.74 -27.76
C ALA A 923 -18.96 -9.46 -27.66
N PRO A 924 -19.57 -8.28 -27.38
CA PRO A 924 -18.82 -7.03 -27.34
C PRO A 924 -17.79 -7.05 -26.21
N ASN A 925 -16.61 -6.50 -26.52
CA ASN A 925 -15.45 -6.37 -25.64
C ASN A 925 -14.90 -7.70 -25.06
N LEU A 926 -15.28 -8.88 -25.56
CA LEU A 926 -14.76 -10.17 -25.10
C LEU A 926 -13.55 -10.63 -25.94
N GLU A 927 -12.46 -11.06 -25.29
CA GLU A 927 -11.31 -11.61 -26.03
C GLU A 927 -11.66 -12.98 -26.66
N GLY A 928 -11.52 -13.10 -27.99
CA GLY A 928 -11.88 -14.31 -28.74
C GLY A 928 -11.05 -15.58 -28.44
N LYS A 929 -10.02 -15.48 -27.57
CA LYS A 929 -9.09 -16.55 -27.15
C LYS A 929 -9.00 -16.77 -25.63
N GLN A 930 -9.26 -15.76 -24.80
CA GLN A 930 -9.06 -15.83 -23.34
C GLN A 930 -10.30 -15.32 -22.61
N VAL A 931 -10.48 -15.70 -21.35
CA VAL A 931 -11.50 -15.07 -20.49
C VAL A 931 -10.93 -13.72 -20.04
N ARG A 932 -11.26 -12.68 -20.80
CA ARG A 932 -10.78 -11.30 -20.63
C ARG A 932 -11.74 -10.28 -21.29
N ILE A 933 -11.90 -9.11 -20.66
CA ILE A 933 -12.49 -7.92 -21.31
C ILE A 933 -11.41 -7.02 -21.96
N THR A 934 -11.73 -6.46 -23.13
CA THR A 934 -10.90 -5.53 -23.91
C THR A 934 -11.39 -4.09 -23.79
N ASP A 935 -10.52 -3.12 -24.07
CA ASP A 935 -10.87 -1.69 -24.18
C ASP A 935 -11.47 -1.09 -22.87
N VAL A 936 -11.02 -1.65 -21.74
CA VAL A 936 -11.37 -1.19 -20.39
C VAL A 936 -10.73 0.17 -20.12
N GLY A 937 -11.54 1.17 -19.76
CA GLY A 937 -11.16 2.57 -19.65
C GLY A 937 -11.39 3.39 -20.93
N SER A 938 -12.03 2.81 -21.96
CA SER A 938 -12.52 3.54 -23.14
C SER A 938 -13.97 3.20 -23.51
N THR A 939 -14.31 1.96 -23.87
CA THR A 939 -15.70 1.54 -24.20
C THR A 939 -16.27 0.48 -23.25
N ALA A 940 -15.46 0.06 -22.28
CA ALA A 940 -15.82 -0.83 -21.19
C ALA A 940 -15.33 -0.21 -19.89
N HIS A 941 -16.13 -0.26 -18.84
CA HIS A 941 -15.89 0.44 -17.57
C HIS A 941 -16.05 -0.56 -16.42
N VAL A 942 -15.17 -0.54 -15.43
CA VAL A 942 -15.31 -1.43 -14.26
C VAL A 942 -16.49 -0.93 -13.41
N ALA A 943 -17.50 -1.78 -13.22
CA ALA A 943 -18.63 -1.50 -12.32
C ALA A 943 -18.34 -2.00 -10.90
N GLY A 944 -17.50 -3.02 -10.77
CA GLY A 944 -16.96 -3.49 -9.51
C GLY A 944 -16.72 -5.00 -9.54
N GLU A 945 -16.68 -5.58 -8.35
CA GLU A 945 -16.58 -7.02 -8.15
C GLU A 945 -17.74 -7.49 -7.28
N ILE A 946 -18.21 -8.71 -7.52
CA ILE A 946 -19.23 -9.35 -6.67
C ILE A 946 -18.64 -10.64 -6.12
N VAL A 947 -18.82 -10.86 -4.81
CA VAL A 947 -18.60 -12.14 -4.16
C VAL A 947 -19.93 -12.83 -3.87
N VAL A 948 -19.98 -14.14 -4.11
CA VAL A 948 -21.11 -14.99 -3.71
C VAL A 948 -20.60 -16.31 -3.11
N ASP A 949 -21.36 -16.86 -2.17
CA ASP A 949 -21.18 -18.20 -1.59
C ASP A 949 -22.40 -19.07 -1.91
N GLU A 950 -22.73 -20.06 -1.08
CA GLU A 950 -23.93 -20.90 -1.23
C GLU A 950 -25.27 -20.19 -0.91
N THR A 951 -25.23 -18.96 -0.39
CA THR A 951 -26.41 -18.18 -0.01
C THR A 951 -27.16 -17.64 -1.23
N VAL A 952 -28.41 -18.09 -1.43
CA VAL A 952 -29.28 -17.65 -2.54
C VAL A 952 -29.90 -16.28 -2.25
N ALA A 953 -29.18 -15.21 -2.60
CA ALA A 953 -29.52 -13.82 -2.27
C ALA A 953 -29.49 -12.89 -3.51
N TYR A 954 -29.87 -11.62 -3.30
CA TYR A 954 -29.54 -10.53 -4.23
C TYR A 954 -28.16 -9.98 -3.91
N HIS A 955 -27.26 -9.99 -4.91
CA HIS A 955 -25.92 -9.43 -4.86
C HIS A 955 -25.89 -8.15 -5.70
N GLN A 956 -25.16 -7.12 -5.25
CA GLN A 956 -25.48 -5.74 -5.62
C GLN A 956 -24.27 -4.84 -5.79
N LEU A 957 -24.30 -3.92 -6.76
CA LEU A 957 -23.28 -2.87 -6.96
C LEU A 957 -23.91 -1.48 -7.04
N ASP A 958 -23.30 -0.49 -6.39
CA ASP A 958 -23.63 0.92 -6.62
C ASP A 958 -23.00 1.36 -7.95
N VAL A 959 -23.87 1.58 -8.94
CA VAL A 959 -23.53 1.96 -10.31
C VAL A 959 -23.97 3.40 -10.61
N THR A 960 -24.21 4.21 -9.58
CA THR A 960 -24.75 5.57 -9.70
C THR A 960 -23.96 6.45 -10.67
N GLU A 961 -22.63 6.48 -10.55
CA GLU A 961 -21.79 7.32 -11.42
C GLU A 961 -21.70 6.79 -12.85
N LEU A 962 -21.70 5.46 -13.04
CA LEU A 962 -21.79 4.87 -14.38
C LEU A 962 -23.11 5.27 -15.06
N LEU A 963 -24.23 5.24 -14.34
CA LEU A 963 -25.53 5.64 -14.89
C LEU A 963 -25.70 7.15 -15.10
N ARG A 964 -24.98 7.99 -14.34
CA ARG A 964 -24.92 9.45 -14.56
C ARG A 964 -24.04 9.82 -15.77
N ASN A 965 -22.97 9.05 -16.01
CA ASN A 965 -22.00 9.32 -17.07
C ASN A 965 -22.31 8.63 -18.40
N CYS A 966 -23.07 7.53 -18.39
CA CYS A 966 -23.60 6.89 -19.59
C CYS A 966 -24.33 7.90 -20.49
N ARG A 967 -24.10 7.78 -21.80
CA ARG A 967 -24.70 8.63 -22.85
C ARG A 967 -25.61 7.88 -23.81
N GLU A 968 -25.59 6.56 -23.74
CA GLU A 968 -26.38 5.67 -24.60
C GLU A 968 -27.80 5.48 -24.08
N GLN A 969 -28.69 5.02 -24.97
CA GLN A 969 -30.09 4.68 -24.64
C GLN A 969 -30.24 3.29 -24.01
N GLU A 970 -29.15 2.54 -23.86
CA GLU A 970 -29.08 1.22 -23.24
C GLU A 970 -27.81 1.12 -22.38
N ILE A 971 -27.75 0.17 -21.44
CA ILE A 971 -26.50 -0.21 -20.77
C ILE A 971 -26.41 -1.73 -20.63
N THR A 972 -25.21 -2.27 -20.89
CA THR A 972 -24.91 -3.70 -20.81
C THR A 972 -23.95 -3.95 -19.66
N PHE A 973 -24.34 -4.80 -18.72
CA PHE A 973 -23.47 -5.33 -17.68
C PHE A 973 -22.94 -6.71 -18.08
N VAL A 974 -21.63 -6.94 -17.90
CA VAL A 974 -20.95 -8.21 -18.23
C VAL A 974 -20.37 -8.81 -16.96
N LEU A 975 -20.81 -10.03 -16.64
CA LEU A 975 -20.40 -10.81 -15.47
C LEU A 975 -19.31 -11.80 -15.91
N ILE A 976 -18.07 -11.60 -15.44
CA ILE A 976 -16.90 -12.35 -15.92
C ILE A 976 -15.88 -12.66 -14.82
N ARG A 977 -15.42 -13.91 -14.76
CA ARG A 977 -14.27 -14.32 -13.95
C ARG A 977 -13.00 -14.33 -14.81
N GLU A 978 -12.20 -13.28 -14.73
CA GLU A 978 -10.89 -13.22 -15.38
C GLU A 978 -9.79 -13.74 -14.44
N VAL A 979 -8.71 -14.29 -14.99
CA VAL A 979 -7.50 -14.61 -14.21
C VAL A 979 -6.86 -13.32 -13.70
N ARG A 980 -6.72 -13.20 -12.37
CA ARG A 980 -6.20 -12.01 -11.68
C ARG A 980 -4.68 -12.00 -11.58
N GLN A 981 -4.07 -13.17 -11.39
CA GLN A 981 -2.65 -13.32 -11.08
C GLN A 981 -2.09 -14.69 -11.49
N LEU A 982 -0.77 -14.86 -11.41
CA LEU A 982 -0.14 -16.17 -11.59
C LEU A 982 -0.66 -17.14 -10.52
N GLY A 983 -1.04 -18.35 -10.92
CA GLY A 983 -1.52 -19.39 -10.02
C GLY A 983 -2.92 -19.19 -9.43
N ASP A 984 -3.70 -18.21 -9.90
CA ASP A 984 -5.09 -17.92 -9.49
C ASP A 984 -6.07 -19.04 -9.90
N ASP A 985 -6.11 -20.10 -9.09
CA ASP A 985 -6.89 -21.32 -9.31
C ASP A 985 -7.98 -21.57 -8.26
N SER A 986 -8.20 -20.63 -7.34
CA SER A 986 -9.20 -20.76 -6.24
C SER A 986 -10.58 -21.20 -6.73
N ASP A 987 -10.91 -20.85 -7.98
CA ASP A 987 -12.23 -20.97 -8.59
C ASP A 987 -12.28 -22.02 -9.71
N ASN A 988 -11.15 -22.72 -9.97
CA ASN A 988 -11.03 -23.70 -11.06
C ASN A 988 -12.05 -24.84 -10.91
N GLY A 989 -13.04 -24.89 -11.81
CA GLY A 989 -14.07 -25.92 -11.81
C GLY A 989 -15.25 -25.65 -10.87
N LYS A 990 -15.33 -24.42 -10.32
CA LYS A 990 -16.49 -23.87 -9.63
C LYS A 990 -17.22 -22.90 -10.57
N SER A 991 -18.49 -22.61 -10.28
CA SER A 991 -19.27 -21.64 -11.05
C SER A 991 -20.32 -20.91 -10.18
N CYS A 992 -20.84 -19.80 -10.69
CA CYS A 992 -22.00 -19.09 -10.16
C CYS A 992 -23.18 -19.22 -11.10
N SER A 993 -24.39 -19.28 -10.54
CA SER A 993 -25.65 -19.34 -11.29
C SER A 993 -26.59 -18.22 -10.84
N PHE A 994 -27.11 -17.45 -11.80
CA PHE A 994 -28.01 -16.32 -11.55
C PHE A 994 -29.28 -16.40 -12.43
N GLY A 995 -30.38 -15.82 -11.96
CA GLY A 995 -31.63 -15.76 -12.71
C GLY A 995 -31.55 -14.88 -13.97
N THR A 996 -32.16 -15.33 -15.06
CA THR A 996 -32.38 -14.58 -16.32
C THR A 996 -33.58 -13.63 -16.21
N LYS A 997 -33.87 -12.83 -17.24
CA LYS A 997 -35.02 -11.92 -17.31
C LYS A 997 -36.38 -12.63 -17.21
N GLU A 998 -36.50 -13.89 -17.64
CA GLU A 998 -37.70 -14.72 -17.46
C GLU A 998 -37.82 -15.30 -16.04
N SER A 999 -36.77 -15.20 -15.22
CA SER A 999 -36.76 -15.73 -13.86
C SER A 999 -37.56 -14.83 -12.92
N LYS A 1000 -38.29 -15.42 -11.96
CA LYS A 1000 -39.05 -14.69 -10.93
C LYS A 1000 -38.18 -13.63 -10.19
N ASN A 1001 -36.90 -13.92 -10.03
CA ASN A 1001 -35.87 -13.00 -9.56
C ASN A 1001 -34.81 -12.83 -10.67
N GLY A 1002 -35.17 -12.18 -11.77
CA GLY A 1002 -34.21 -11.77 -12.81
C GLY A 1002 -33.37 -10.54 -12.41
N PRO A 1003 -32.44 -10.10 -13.27
CA PRO A 1003 -31.57 -8.96 -13.02
C PRO A 1003 -32.36 -7.64 -12.98
N LYS A 1004 -31.94 -6.73 -12.10
CA LYS A 1004 -32.63 -5.46 -11.85
C LYS A 1004 -31.64 -4.30 -11.76
N LEU A 1005 -32.16 -3.11 -12.05
CA LEU A 1005 -31.46 -1.85 -11.87
C LEU A 1005 -32.41 -0.90 -11.12
N ALA A 1006 -32.20 -0.80 -9.81
CA ALA A 1006 -33.00 0.01 -8.91
C ALA A 1006 -32.46 1.45 -8.90
N ILE A 1007 -33.27 2.41 -9.34
CA ILE A 1007 -32.88 3.81 -9.53
C ILE A 1007 -33.76 4.73 -8.67
N TRP A 1008 -33.15 5.72 -8.04
CA TRP A 1008 -33.77 6.76 -7.21
C TRP A 1008 -33.16 8.13 -7.49
#